data_AF-A0A8T4RS80-F1
#
_entry.id   AF-A0A8T4RS80-F1
#
_cell.length_a   1.000
_cell.length_b   1.000
_cell.length_c   1.000
_cell.angle_alpha   90.00
_cell.angle_beta   90.00
_cell.angle_gamma   90.00
#
_symmetry.space_group_name_H-M   'P 1'
#
loop_
_entity.id
_entity.type
_entity.pdbx_description
1 polymer ?
#
loop_
_entity_poly.entity_id
_entity_poly.type
_entity_poly.pdbx_seq_one_letter_code
_entity_poly.pdbx_strand_id
1 'polypeptide(L)'
;METEKHGKNKKRVKKVFLALIAVLIIASLSAIAAAQPSPHNVQGHVYKADKVTGVGNLPVFLNDTAIGTTAQTVSQATPPFAPFLGAYSASISGNDGDLVVVRAWNKTYWGTANTSLLSTTTTINIYLNKTRKSETNVTILRPANNSIRNTTNPFNVTANVTILGADATSCSATIAFSDQSVANITDDQAFSKSLGDLSLGQHSIVMWNVSGLKQGSANVSVSAACSSDGVILDSVKSYKIRLSISDTTPPAVNLILPLNRTWTNASILFVYNVTETTGIRNCSLYYGGKLNQTSRNLPSDTRLNFTLNNSNEGTFQWKIGCFDSSTNSNGGNSSFRVLYIDNTAPNVTLFFPINGSGMGNISMMFHYNVSDNYNATNCSLILNNNVKRTNHTITLSKAGNFSESIAGNYYNWSVNCSDNAHNVGFSGYFELRAADIKVNLSDIVFSISSPVEKQLIRINATVYNIGTANATKNFTFQFFENDPASGGIQLGKNFSVNLTAGNNVTFNISYLTRAGVNGIVVLADIPLALNGTVVEALESNNKANRTISIASYHIYNGDIVSNLFLDTSSAHSLIAWVNSTDYSGNIYVADSDSVVAFSSLMALTRNASRNLTLNDTWELDIALNLTYYPDSINRTYTENGRIKSNESFLVYASNITEVPIVNSTNSTNFLTGILWDMSDINNGEFNGSQDVVFVTKMNRNNAGLYGNYDFEIKVPANLRRYLVPNAVDSLSFYREIT
;
A
#
# COMPACT_ATOMS: atom_id res chain seq x y z
N MET A 1 77.61 -53.69 -18.65
CA MET A 1 77.03 -53.80 -20.00
C MET A 1 77.67 -52.69 -20.85
N GLU A 2 78.88 -52.83 -21.40
CA GLU A 2 79.31 -53.89 -22.35
C GLU A 2 78.14 -54.30 -23.25
N THR A 3 78.15 -54.19 -24.57
CA THR A 3 79.17 -53.95 -25.61
C THR A 3 78.38 -53.67 -26.90
N GLU A 4 79.07 -53.37 -28.01
CA GLU A 4 78.52 -53.02 -29.35
C GLU A 4 78.15 -51.55 -29.53
N LYS A 5 78.62 -50.81 -30.54
CA LYS A 5 79.29 -51.21 -31.78
C LYS A 5 80.10 -50.01 -32.28
N HIS A 6 81.42 -50.16 -32.21
CA HIS A 6 82.38 -49.45 -33.04
C HIS A 6 81.96 -49.55 -34.51
N GLY A 7 81.76 -48.41 -35.20
CA GLY A 7 81.47 -48.45 -36.64
C GLY A 7 80.99 -47.14 -37.29
N LYS A 8 80.56 -46.13 -36.51
CA LYS A 8 79.97 -44.91 -37.08
C LYS A 8 80.80 -43.61 -36.93
N ASN A 9 81.98 -43.66 -36.30
CA ASN A 9 82.79 -42.44 -36.10
C ASN A 9 83.74 -42.05 -37.24
N LYS A 10 84.01 -42.91 -38.24
CA LYS A 10 84.86 -42.53 -39.39
C LYS A 10 84.13 -41.77 -40.51
N LYS A 11 82.79 -41.83 -40.58
CA LYS A 11 82.00 -41.15 -41.64
C LYS A 11 81.37 -39.81 -41.21
N ARG A 12 81.24 -39.55 -39.90
CA ARG A 12 80.66 -38.29 -39.38
C ARG A 12 81.71 -37.18 -39.22
N VAL A 13 82.97 -37.53 -38.91
CA VAL A 13 84.10 -36.59 -38.85
C VAL A 13 84.50 -36.09 -40.24
N LYS A 14 84.42 -36.93 -41.30
CA LYS A 14 84.66 -36.49 -42.68
C LYS A 14 83.63 -35.49 -43.22
N LYS A 15 82.36 -35.54 -42.79
CA LYS A 15 81.32 -34.57 -43.21
C LYS A 15 81.43 -33.23 -42.48
N VAL A 16 81.86 -33.22 -41.22
CA VAL A 16 82.11 -31.97 -40.47
C VAL A 16 83.43 -31.33 -40.90
N PHE A 17 84.46 -32.12 -41.23
CA PHE A 17 85.73 -31.62 -41.76
C PHE A 17 85.62 -31.14 -43.22
N LEU A 18 84.79 -31.78 -44.07
CA LEU A 18 84.45 -31.22 -45.40
C LEU A 18 83.56 -29.97 -45.31
N ALA A 19 82.67 -29.88 -44.32
CA ALA A 19 81.87 -28.66 -44.10
C ALA A 19 82.74 -27.51 -43.57
N LEU A 20 83.72 -27.77 -42.70
CA LEU A 20 84.70 -26.77 -42.26
C LEU A 20 85.69 -26.39 -43.37
N ILE A 21 86.10 -27.33 -44.24
CA ILE A 21 86.93 -27.01 -45.41
C ILE A 21 86.12 -26.31 -46.50
N ALA A 22 84.83 -26.59 -46.67
CA ALA A 22 83.96 -25.80 -47.55
C ALA A 22 83.71 -24.39 -46.98
N VAL A 23 83.58 -24.24 -45.65
CA VAL A 23 83.50 -22.92 -44.99
C VAL A 23 84.85 -22.20 -45.00
N LEU A 24 86.00 -22.90 -44.93
CA LEU A 24 87.33 -22.30 -45.08
C LEU A 24 87.73 -22.02 -46.54
N ILE A 25 87.26 -22.79 -47.53
CA ILE A 25 87.48 -22.51 -48.96
C ILE A 25 86.50 -21.44 -49.48
N ILE A 26 85.32 -21.29 -48.90
CA ILE A 26 84.43 -20.13 -49.11
C ILE A 26 84.91 -18.89 -48.34
N ALA A 27 85.74 -19.06 -47.29
CA ALA A 27 86.42 -17.96 -46.57
C ALA A 27 87.85 -17.66 -47.06
N SER A 28 88.40 -18.45 -47.99
CA SER A 28 89.69 -18.21 -48.65
C SER A 28 89.59 -18.09 -50.16
N LEU A 29 88.38 -18.09 -50.72
CA LEU A 29 88.09 -17.22 -51.84
C LEU A 29 88.20 -15.82 -51.28
N SER A 30 89.38 -15.21 -51.44
CA SER A 30 89.48 -13.77 -51.63
C SER A 30 88.54 -13.43 -52.78
N ALA A 31 87.25 -13.32 -52.46
CA ALA A 31 86.34 -12.43 -53.14
C ALA A 31 87.16 -11.15 -53.22
N ILE A 32 87.53 -10.81 -54.45
CA ILE A 32 87.93 -9.46 -54.78
C ILE A 32 86.79 -8.64 -54.23
N ALA A 33 86.97 -8.12 -53.01
CA ALA A 33 86.05 -7.17 -52.44
C ALA A 33 86.12 -6.03 -53.44
N ALA A 34 85.06 -5.90 -54.25
CA ALA A 34 84.88 -4.73 -55.07
C ALA A 34 85.17 -3.55 -54.15
N ALA A 35 86.13 -2.71 -54.54
CA ALA A 35 86.55 -1.57 -53.75
C ALA A 35 85.30 -0.86 -53.23
N GLN A 36 85.25 -0.55 -51.93
CA GLN A 36 84.11 0.22 -51.42
C GLN A 36 84.04 1.53 -52.21
N PRO A 37 82.84 1.94 -52.70
CA PRO A 37 82.69 3.13 -53.52
C PRO A 37 83.35 4.33 -52.83
N SER A 38 84.37 4.91 -53.45
CA SER A 38 85.10 6.05 -52.91
C SER A 38 84.51 7.36 -53.42
N PRO A 39 84.66 8.49 -52.68
CA PRO A 39 84.25 9.79 -53.17
C PRO A 39 85.03 10.21 -54.42
N HIS A 40 84.33 10.48 -55.51
CA HIS A 40 84.87 11.03 -56.75
C HIS A 40 84.41 12.47 -56.94
N ASN A 41 85.32 13.35 -57.37
CA ASN A 41 84.99 14.74 -57.69
C ASN A 41 84.49 14.84 -59.14
N VAL A 42 83.29 15.40 -59.30
CA VAL A 42 82.70 15.70 -60.61
C VAL A 42 82.50 17.20 -60.72
N GLN A 43 82.99 17.80 -61.80
CA GLN A 43 82.86 19.23 -62.05
C GLN A 43 82.50 19.52 -63.52
N GLY A 44 82.06 20.73 -63.81
CA GLY A 44 81.87 21.19 -65.17
C GLY A 44 81.05 22.47 -65.21
N HIS A 45 80.51 22.79 -66.38
CA HIS A 45 79.69 23.99 -66.59
C HIS A 45 78.31 23.65 -67.14
N VAL A 46 77.30 24.38 -66.67
CA VAL A 46 75.95 24.39 -67.22
C VAL A 46 75.85 25.53 -68.24
N TYR A 47 75.57 25.20 -69.49
CA TYR A 47 75.44 26.13 -70.60
C TYR A 47 74.00 26.20 -71.12
N LYS A 48 73.64 27.31 -71.77
CA LYS A 48 72.45 27.40 -72.63
C LYS A 48 72.57 26.45 -73.83
N ALA A 49 71.50 26.32 -74.61
CA ALA A 49 71.50 25.53 -75.85
C ALA A 49 72.54 25.99 -76.88
N ASP A 50 73.02 27.25 -76.78
CA ASP A 50 74.09 27.80 -77.62
C ASP A 50 75.49 27.21 -77.34
N LYS A 51 75.63 26.41 -76.28
CA LYS A 51 76.87 25.77 -75.82
C LYS A 51 78.00 26.72 -75.39
N VAL A 52 77.73 28.03 -75.29
CA VAL A 52 78.72 29.07 -74.98
C VAL A 52 78.33 29.84 -73.72
N THR A 53 77.05 30.19 -73.55
CA THR A 53 76.60 31.03 -72.45
C THR A 53 76.37 30.20 -71.19
N GLY A 54 77.20 30.39 -70.17
CA GLY A 54 77.02 29.76 -68.85
C GLY A 54 75.73 30.21 -68.15
N VAL A 55 75.13 29.33 -67.34
CA VAL A 55 73.90 29.62 -66.58
C VAL A 55 74.07 29.24 -65.12
N GLY A 56 74.04 30.24 -64.24
CA GLY A 56 74.15 30.07 -62.80
C GLY A 56 72.80 29.88 -62.08
N ASN A 57 72.89 29.55 -60.79
CA ASN A 57 71.78 29.29 -59.85
C ASN A 57 70.83 28.18 -60.28
N LEU A 58 71.32 27.17 -61.01
CA LEU A 58 70.51 26.03 -61.42
C LEU A 58 70.83 24.80 -60.60
N PRO A 59 69.83 24.03 -60.14
CA PRO A 59 70.06 22.73 -59.54
C PRO A 59 70.78 21.81 -60.53
N VAL A 60 71.80 21.11 -60.02
CA VAL A 60 72.56 20.09 -60.73
C VAL A 60 72.48 18.80 -59.92
N PHE A 61 71.93 17.75 -60.54
CA PHE A 61 71.75 16.43 -59.94
C PHE A 61 72.66 15.43 -60.62
N LEU A 62 73.47 14.74 -59.83
CA LEU A 62 74.35 13.66 -60.24
C LEU A 62 73.74 12.34 -59.77
N ASN A 63 73.74 11.34 -60.64
CA ASN A 63 73.28 10.00 -60.34
C ASN A 63 74.28 8.98 -60.92
N ASP A 64 74.93 8.24 -60.05
CA ASP A 64 75.67 7.05 -60.43
C ASP A 64 74.65 5.94 -60.72
N THR A 65 74.61 5.49 -61.97
CA THR A 65 73.61 4.51 -62.40
C THR A 65 74.00 3.07 -62.10
N ALA A 66 75.26 2.79 -61.74
CA ALA A 66 75.73 1.45 -61.42
C ALA A 66 75.39 1.08 -59.97
N ILE A 67 75.55 2.02 -59.04
CA ILE A 67 75.30 1.78 -57.60
C ILE A 67 74.18 2.63 -57.00
N GLY A 68 73.59 3.56 -57.76
CA GLY A 68 72.43 4.36 -57.35
C GLY A 68 72.74 5.48 -56.35
N THR A 69 74.00 5.83 -56.16
CA THR A 69 74.38 7.00 -55.35
C THR A 69 74.01 8.28 -56.09
N THR A 70 73.62 9.30 -55.34
CA THR A 70 73.20 10.58 -55.92
C THR A 70 73.87 11.72 -55.18
N ALA A 71 74.10 12.84 -55.87
CA ALA A 71 74.59 14.08 -55.29
C ALA A 71 73.84 15.27 -55.91
N GLN A 72 73.62 16.33 -55.13
CA GLN A 72 73.03 17.57 -55.60
C GLN A 72 73.97 18.74 -55.34
N THR A 73 74.09 19.64 -56.30
CA THR A 73 74.81 20.91 -56.20
C THR A 73 74.06 21.97 -57.00
N VAL A 74 74.59 23.19 -57.05
CA VAL A 74 74.00 24.30 -57.79
C VAL A 74 75.07 24.93 -58.67
N SER A 75 74.73 25.29 -59.90
CA SER A 75 75.65 26.03 -60.76
C SER A 75 75.91 27.45 -60.24
N GLN A 76 77.14 27.92 -60.32
CA GLN A 76 77.54 29.22 -59.78
C GLN A 76 77.06 30.37 -60.67
N ALA A 77 76.53 31.43 -60.06
CA ALA A 77 76.09 32.65 -60.74
C ALA A 77 77.07 33.84 -60.62
N THR A 78 77.97 33.85 -59.63
CA THR A 78 78.92 34.95 -59.32
C THR A 78 80.11 34.41 -58.50
N PRO A 79 81.34 35.02 -58.50
CA PRO A 79 81.67 36.44 -58.79
C PRO A 79 82.80 36.65 -59.85
N PRO A 80 83.43 37.84 -59.96
CA PRO A 80 83.42 38.81 -61.09
C PRO A 80 84.06 38.40 -62.44
N PHE A 81 84.45 37.14 -62.65
CA PHE A 81 85.10 36.67 -63.87
C PHE A 81 84.13 35.83 -64.73
N ALA A 82 83.89 36.26 -65.97
CA ALA A 82 83.10 35.54 -66.98
C ALA A 82 83.36 34.01 -67.11
N PRO A 83 84.58 33.45 -66.93
CA PRO A 83 84.82 32.01 -67.08
C PRO A 83 84.15 31.08 -66.04
N PHE A 84 83.67 31.58 -64.89
CA PHE A 84 83.08 30.73 -63.84
C PHE A 84 81.55 30.70 -63.85
N LEU A 85 80.90 31.50 -64.70
CA LEU A 85 79.44 31.47 -64.83
C LEU A 85 78.97 30.09 -65.30
N GLY A 86 78.09 29.47 -64.53
CA GLY A 86 77.58 28.12 -64.80
C GLY A 86 78.45 26.98 -64.29
N ALA A 87 79.62 27.24 -63.68
CA ALA A 87 80.47 26.19 -63.11
C ALA A 87 79.75 25.48 -61.94
N TYR A 88 79.93 24.17 -61.81
CA TYR A 88 79.45 23.38 -60.68
C TYR A 88 80.50 22.33 -60.29
N SER A 89 80.45 21.90 -59.03
CA SER A 89 81.23 20.77 -58.54
C SER A 89 80.45 20.04 -57.45
N ALA A 90 80.55 18.72 -57.43
CA ALA A 90 79.99 17.85 -56.40
C ALA A 90 80.87 16.61 -56.24
N SER A 91 80.92 16.07 -55.03
CA SER A 91 81.49 14.75 -54.79
C SER A 91 80.38 13.70 -54.78
N ILE A 92 80.54 12.63 -55.54
CA ILE A 92 79.63 11.48 -55.58
C ILE A 92 80.42 10.21 -55.25
N SER A 93 79.86 9.30 -54.44
CA SER A 93 80.51 8.02 -54.16
C SER A 93 80.27 7.07 -55.33
N GLY A 94 81.32 6.41 -55.84
CA GLY A 94 81.26 5.53 -57.01
C GLY A 94 82.57 4.78 -57.17
N ASN A 95 82.66 3.88 -58.14
CA ASN A 95 83.91 3.26 -58.57
C ASN A 95 84.41 3.87 -59.88
N ASP A 96 85.72 3.80 -60.13
CA ASP A 96 86.30 4.17 -61.42
C ASP A 96 85.62 3.40 -62.55
N GLY A 97 85.16 4.12 -63.58
CA GLY A 97 84.44 3.57 -64.72
C GLY A 97 82.91 3.62 -64.60
N ASP A 98 82.34 3.83 -63.41
CA ASP A 98 80.89 3.84 -63.21
C ASP A 98 80.23 4.97 -64.03
N LEU A 99 79.07 4.66 -64.64
CA LEU A 99 78.35 5.62 -65.47
C LEU A 99 77.59 6.61 -64.57
N VAL A 100 78.05 7.86 -64.56
CA VAL A 100 77.39 8.98 -63.88
C VAL A 100 76.59 9.80 -64.88
N VAL A 101 75.31 9.97 -64.57
CA VAL A 101 74.38 10.83 -65.30
C VAL A 101 74.23 12.13 -64.52
N VAL A 102 74.57 13.25 -65.16
CA VAL A 102 74.36 14.58 -64.60
C VAL A 102 73.22 15.28 -65.32
N ARG A 103 72.35 15.93 -64.55
CA ARG A 103 71.20 16.71 -65.03
C ARG A 103 71.25 18.09 -64.43
N ALA A 104 70.90 19.10 -65.21
CA ALA A 104 70.65 20.44 -64.72
C ALA A 104 69.38 20.99 -65.35
N TRP A 105 68.61 21.78 -64.61
CA TRP A 105 67.36 22.33 -65.10
C TRP A 105 67.08 23.72 -64.56
N ASN A 106 66.28 24.47 -65.31
CA ASN A 106 65.67 25.71 -64.85
C ASN A 106 64.13 25.58 -64.94
N LYS A 107 63.43 26.71 -64.94
CA LYS A 107 61.95 26.72 -65.04
C LYS A 107 61.42 26.18 -66.37
N THR A 108 62.16 26.30 -67.47
CA THR A 108 61.67 26.07 -68.84
C THR A 108 62.46 25.02 -69.61
N TYR A 109 63.75 24.84 -69.31
CA TYR A 109 64.66 23.97 -70.02
C TYR A 109 65.44 23.09 -69.05
N TRP A 110 65.85 21.92 -69.53
CA TRP A 110 66.74 21.02 -68.81
C TRP A 110 67.75 20.41 -69.77
N GLY A 111 68.82 19.88 -69.20
CA GLY A 111 69.90 19.22 -69.90
C GLY A 111 70.31 17.96 -69.14
N THR A 112 70.87 17.00 -69.88
CA THR A 112 71.52 15.84 -69.27
C THR A 112 72.74 15.47 -70.08
N ALA A 113 73.77 15.05 -69.38
CA ALA A 113 74.98 14.47 -69.95
C ALA A 113 75.36 13.26 -69.10
N ASN A 114 76.13 12.34 -69.66
CA ASN A 114 76.69 11.21 -68.93
C ASN A 114 78.16 10.99 -69.30
N THR A 115 78.91 10.44 -68.36
CA THR A 115 80.31 10.04 -68.55
C THR A 115 80.65 8.95 -67.54
N SER A 116 81.74 8.23 -67.77
CA SER A 116 82.34 7.36 -66.75
C SER A 116 83.08 8.18 -65.70
N LEU A 117 82.97 7.79 -64.42
CA LEU A 117 83.80 8.31 -63.34
C LEU A 117 85.27 8.00 -63.62
N LEU A 118 86.12 9.01 -63.46
CA LEU A 118 87.58 8.90 -63.57
C LEU A 118 88.19 8.83 -62.17
N SER A 119 89.38 8.22 -62.08
CA SER A 119 90.20 8.16 -60.87
C SER A 119 90.72 9.53 -60.39
N THR A 120 90.49 10.57 -61.20
CA THR A 120 90.77 11.97 -60.91
C THR A 120 89.49 12.79 -61.08
N THR A 121 89.59 14.13 -61.16
CA THR A 121 88.41 14.96 -61.36
C THR A 121 87.71 14.67 -62.69
N THR A 122 86.48 14.17 -62.62
CA THR A 122 85.62 13.91 -63.77
C THR A 122 85.02 15.23 -64.25
N THR A 123 85.29 15.62 -65.51
CA THR A 123 84.78 16.87 -66.08
C THR A 123 83.64 16.62 -67.05
N ILE A 124 82.46 17.20 -66.82
CA ILE A 124 81.27 17.00 -67.65
C ILE A 124 80.40 18.25 -67.73
N ASN A 125 80.20 18.74 -68.94
CA ASN A 125 79.37 19.92 -69.20
C ASN A 125 77.92 19.52 -69.51
N ILE A 126 76.96 20.37 -69.10
CA ILE A 126 75.53 20.15 -69.28
C ILE A 126 74.97 21.27 -70.15
N TYR A 127 74.22 20.90 -71.18
CA TYR A 127 73.60 21.86 -72.10
C TYR A 127 72.09 21.83 -71.93
N LEU A 128 71.46 22.97 -71.63
CA LEU A 128 70.01 23.11 -71.49
C LEU A 128 69.30 23.09 -72.86
N ASN A 129 69.31 21.93 -73.51
CA ASN A 129 68.84 21.74 -74.89
C ASN A 129 67.49 21.00 -75.00
N LYS A 130 66.90 20.58 -73.87
CA LYS A 130 65.58 19.96 -73.83
C LYS A 130 64.58 20.90 -73.18
N THR A 131 63.37 20.97 -73.72
CA THR A 131 62.26 21.66 -73.07
C THR A 131 61.78 20.86 -71.87
N ARG A 132 61.47 21.55 -70.78
CA ARG A 132 60.94 20.95 -69.56
C ARG A 132 59.44 20.70 -69.77
N LYS A 133 59.03 19.44 -69.70
CA LYS A 133 57.61 19.04 -69.66
C LYS A 133 57.02 19.33 -68.28
N SER A 134 55.71 19.15 -68.13
CA SER A 134 55.04 19.37 -66.84
C SER A 134 55.62 18.47 -65.74
N GLU A 135 55.61 18.97 -64.51
CA GLU A 135 55.88 18.22 -63.30
C GLU A 135 54.98 18.76 -62.18
N THR A 136 54.33 17.87 -61.46
CA THR A 136 53.46 18.24 -60.33
C THR A 136 54.28 18.53 -59.07
N ASN A 137 53.84 19.53 -58.31
CA ASN A 137 54.36 19.85 -56.98
C ASN A 137 53.22 19.86 -55.98
N VAL A 138 53.27 18.94 -55.03
CA VAL A 138 52.21 18.67 -54.06
C VAL A 138 52.63 19.14 -52.67
N THR A 139 51.72 19.82 -51.98
CA THR A 139 51.88 20.17 -50.55
C THR A 139 50.58 19.89 -49.81
N ILE A 140 50.64 19.17 -48.68
CA ILE A 140 49.46 18.98 -47.81
C ILE A 140 49.34 20.18 -46.90
N LEU A 141 48.23 20.92 -47.01
CA LEU A 141 47.95 22.13 -46.23
C LEU A 141 47.36 21.81 -44.86
N ARG A 142 46.44 20.83 -44.82
CA ARG A 142 45.78 20.37 -43.61
C ARG A 142 45.50 18.85 -43.71
N PRO A 143 45.53 18.12 -42.58
CA PRO A 143 45.96 18.56 -41.27
C PRO A 143 47.50 18.73 -41.19
N ALA A 144 48.00 19.38 -40.14
CA ALA A 144 49.44 19.54 -39.94
C ALA A 144 50.13 18.19 -39.67
N ASN A 145 51.41 18.08 -40.02
CA ASN A 145 52.21 16.91 -39.72
C ASN A 145 52.25 16.65 -38.19
N ASN A 146 52.10 15.39 -37.79
CA ASN A 146 51.98 14.93 -36.40
C ASN A 146 50.73 15.41 -35.65
N SER A 147 49.69 15.86 -36.35
CA SER A 147 48.43 16.21 -35.70
C SER A 147 47.70 14.98 -35.14
N ILE A 148 46.91 15.23 -34.09
CA ILE A 148 46.02 14.25 -33.47
C ILE A 148 44.57 14.51 -33.93
N ARG A 149 43.84 13.45 -34.27
CA ARG A 149 42.42 13.49 -34.62
C ARG A 149 41.64 12.47 -33.81
N ASN A 150 40.38 12.80 -33.52
CA ASN A 150 39.49 11.92 -32.79
C ASN A 150 38.94 10.82 -33.73
N THR A 151 38.70 9.62 -33.20
CA THR A 151 38.04 8.50 -33.86
C THR A 151 36.58 8.78 -34.25
N THR A 152 35.92 9.77 -33.64
CA THR A 152 34.47 10.00 -33.85
C THR A 152 34.14 11.09 -34.86
N ASN A 153 35.08 11.97 -35.21
CA ASN A 153 34.81 13.14 -36.05
C ASN A 153 35.57 13.08 -37.39
N PRO A 154 34.88 13.07 -38.54
CA PRO A 154 35.53 13.17 -39.83
C PRO A 154 36.26 14.51 -39.98
N PHE A 155 37.37 14.52 -40.71
CA PHE A 155 38.19 15.70 -40.94
C PHE A 155 38.72 15.74 -42.36
N ASN A 156 39.07 16.92 -42.83
CA ASN A 156 39.53 17.11 -44.20
C ASN A 156 41.05 17.01 -44.33
N VAL A 157 41.51 16.23 -45.29
CA VAL A 157 42.87 16.29 -45.84
C VAL A 157 42.83 17.16 -47.09
N THR A 158 43.50 18.31 -47.04
CA THR A 158 43.53 19.30 -48.12
C THR A 158 44.96 19.41 -48.66
N ALA A 159 45.13 19.22 -49.96
CA ALA A 159 46.41 19.36 -50.64
C ALA A 159 46.34 20.41 -51.75
N ASN A 160 47.44 21.13 -51.94
CA ASN A 160 47.64 22.05 -53.04
C ASN A 160 48.55 21.40 -54.07
N VAL A 161 48.11 21.37 -55.33
CA VAL A 161 48.85 20.84 -56.47
C VAL A 161 49.16 21.98 -57.42
N THR A 162 50.44 22.27 -57.60
CA THR A 162 50.95 23.29 -58.55
C THR A 162 51.69 22.62 -59.70
N ILE A 163 51.70 23.25 -60.87
CA ILE A 163 52.42 22.74 -62.05
C ILE A 163 53.72 23.52 -62.28
N LEU A 164 54.81 22.78 -62.48
CA LEU A 164 56.13 23.27 -62.86
C LEU A 164 56.47 22.89 -64.31
N GLY A 165 57.39 23.61 -64.94
CA GLY A 165 57.92 23.28 -66.27
C GLY A 165 57.12 23.84 -67.44
N ALA A 166 55.93 23.28 -67.67
CA ALA A 166 55.04 23.63 -68.78
C ALA A 166 53.57 23.34 -68.40
N ASP A 167 52.62 23.72 -69.27
CA ASP A 167 51.21 23.37 -69.11
C ASP A 167 51.04 21.84 -69.01
N ALA A 168 50.13 21.42 -68.12
CA ALA A 168 49.87 20.03 -67.84
C ALA A 168 48.48 19.59 -68.27
N THR A 169 48.35 18.39 -68.81
CA THR A 169 47.07 17.83 -69.27
C THR A 169 46.64 16.60 -68.47
N SER A 170 45.33 16.46 -68.26
CA SER A 170 44.69 15.33 -67.58
C SER A 170 45.33 14.98 -66.24
N CYS A 171 45.52 15.99 -65.39
CA CYS A 171 46.09 15.83 -64.06
C CYS A 171 45.13 15.13 -63.10
N SER A 172 45.68 14.33 -62.20
CA SER A 172 44.93 13.73 -61.09
C SER A 172 45.75 13.74 -59.81
N ALA A 173 45.08 13.85 -58.67
CA ALA A 173 45.68 13.70 -57.35
C ALA A 173 45.10 12.48 -56.65
N THR A 174 45.96 11.68 -56.03
CA THR A 174 45.61 10.45 -55.32
C THR A 174 46.08 10.53 -53.88
N ILE A 175 45.18 10.25 -52.93
CA ILE A 175 45.50 10.07 -51.50
C ILE A 175 45.78 8.59 -51.22
N ALA A 176 46.70 8.32 -50.29
CA ALA A 176 46.97 6.98 -49.79
C ALA A 176 47.30 7.03 -48.29
N PHE A 177 47.03 5.91 -47.60
CA PHE A 177 47.29 5.72 -46.17
C PHE A 177 48.24 4.54 -46.00
N SER A 178 49.21 4.65 -45.09
CA SER A 178 50.07 3.51 -44.74
C SER A 178 49.32 2.39 -44.01
N ASP A 179 48.21 2.71 -43.36
CA ASP A 179 47.33 1.77 -42.69
C ASP A 179 45.87 2.29 -42.77
N GLN A 180 45.09 1.69 -43.67
CA GLN A 180 43.68 2.05 -43.88
C GLN A 180 42.77 1.60 -42.73
N SER A 181 43.23 0.76 -41.81
CA SER A 181 42.47 0.38 -40.62
C SER A 181 42.48 1.47 -39.55
N VAL A 182 43.46 2.39 -39.59
CA VAL A 182 43.60 3.51 -38.65
C VAL A 182 42.83 4.73 -39.14
N ALA A 183 42.99 5.10 -40.41
CA ALA A 183 42.28 6.20 -41.04
C ALA A 183 42.03 5.90 -42.51
N ASN A 184 40.84 6.26 -43.02
CA ASN A 184 40.50 6.08 -44.41
C ASN A 184 39.61 7.22 -44.92
N ILE A 185 39.49 7.38 -46.23
CA ILE A 185 38.47 8.27 -46.80
C ILE A 185 37.07 7.77 -46.44
N THR A 186 36.10 8.67 -46.38
CA THR A 186 34.69 8.30 -46.18
C THR A 186 34.13 7.60 -47.43
N ASP A 187 33.13 6.74 -47.25
CA ASP A 187 32.60 5.82 -48.30
C ASP A 187 32.10 6.54 -49.57
N ASP A 188 31.80 7.83 -49.46
CA ASP A 188 31.33 8.70 -50.56
C ASP A 188 32.47 9.32 -51.39
N GLN A 189 33.73 9.06 -51.05
CA GLN A 189 34.90 9.70 -51.65
C GLN A 189 35.71 8.73 -52.52
N ALA A 190 36.29 9.24 -53.60
CA ALA A 190 37.28 8.52 -54.40
C ALA A 190 38.71 8.83 -53.92
N PHE A 191 39.58 7.81 -53.91
CA PHE A 191 41.00 7.97 -53.59
C PHE A 191 41.72 8.87 -54.60
N SER A 192 41.34 8.79 -55.88
CA SER A 192 41.87 9.66 -56.93
C SER A 192 40.81 10.66 -57.39
N LYS A 193 41.21 11.92 -57.53
CA LYS A 193 40.37 13.02 -58.02
C LYS A 193 41.03 13.66 -59.23
N SER A 194 40.23 13.82 -60.30
CA SER A 194 40.68 14.53 -61.51
C SER A 194 40.80 16.02 -61.23
N LEU A 195 41.91 16.61 -61.65
CA LEU A 195 42.19 18.04 -61.60
C LEU A 195 42.02 18.71 -62.97
N GLY A 196 41.87 17.92 -64.04
CA GLY A 196 41.79 18.41 -65.42
C GLY A 196 43.13 18.94 -65.93
N ASP A 197 43.07 19.85 -66.91
CA ASP A 197 44.23 20.51 -67.46
C ASP A 197 44.59 21.74 -66.59
N LEU A 198 45.88 21.95 -66.35
CA LEU A 198 46.39 23.01 -65.48
C LEU A 198 47.53 23.76 -66.19
N SER A 199 47.39 25.08 -66.33
CA SER A 199 48.43 25.92 -66.93
C SER A 199 49.66 26.07 -66.01
N LEU A 200 50.81 26.40 -66.58
CA LEU A 200 52.05 26.64 -65.86
C LEU A 200 51.85 27.70 -64.76
N GLY A 201 52.22 27.38 -63.52
CA GLY A 201 52.08 28.26 -62.36
C GLY A 201 50.66 28.33 -61.78
N GLN A 202 49.66 27.71 -62.42
CA GLN A 202 48.34 27.50 -61.84
C GLN A 202 48.43 26.49 -60.70
N HIS A 203 47.54 26.63 -59.73
CA HIS A 203 47.40 25.72 -58.62
C HIS A 203 45.95 25.23 -58.49
N SER A 204 45.79 24.00 -58.00
CA SER A 204 44.50 23.39 -57.73
C SER A 204 44.47 22.84 -56.31
N ILE A 205 43.40 23.14 -55.58
CA ILE A 205 43.18 22.66 -54.22
C ILE A 205 42.26 21.44 -54.30
N VAL A 206 42.75 20.32 -53.79
CA VAL A 206 42.01 19.07 -53.68
C VAL A 206 41.79 18.73 -52.21
N MET A 207 40.61 18.20 -51.90
CA MET A 207 40.21 17.89 -50.53
C MET A 207 39.58 16.50 -50.45
N TRP A 208 39.96 15.70 -49.46
CA TRP A 208 39.32 14.43 -49.09
C TRP A 208 38.74 14.51 -47.70
N ASN A 209 37.54 13.98 -47.52
CA ASN A 209 36.96 13.75 -46.20
C ASN A 209 37.48 12.41 -45.68
N VAL A 210 38.05 12.41 -44.47
CA VAL A 210 38.75 11.27 -43.86
C VAL A 210 38.18 11.00 -42.48
N SER A 211 37.91 9.73 -42.17
CA SER A 211 37.48 9.26 -40.85
C SER A 211 38.63 8.55 -40.14
N GLY A 212 38.73 8.76 -38.82
CA GLY A 212 39.58 7.93 -37.96
C GLY A 212 38.82 6.65 -37.61
N LEU A 213 39.28 5.49 -38.05
CA LEU A 213 38.57 4.22 -37.88
C LEU A 213 39.04 3.45 -36.65
N LYS A 214 40.32 3.62 -36.27
CA LYS A 214 40.92 2.93 -35.12
C LYS A 214 42.03 3.77 -34.52
N GLN A 215 42.20 3.67 -33.20
CA GLN A 215 43.33 4.29 -32.52
C GLN A 215 44.66 3.74 -33.06
N GLY A 216 45.59 4.64 -33.37
CA GLY A 216 46.87 4.29 -33.99
C GLY A 216 47.51 5.48 -34.72
N SER A 217 48.61 5.24 -35.43
CA SER A 217 49.24 6.26 -36.28
C SER A 217 49.41 5.76 -37.70
N ALA A 218 49.03 6.58 -38.68
CA ALA A 218 49.20 6.30 -40.11
C ALA A 218 49.86 7.48 -40.83
N ASN A 219 50.69 7.18 -41.82
CA ASN A 219 51.18 8.18 -42.76
C ASN A 219 50.13 8.40 -43.85
N VAL A 220 49.78 9.66 -44.12
CA VAL A 220 48.92 10.07 -45.21
C VAL A 220 49.81 10.69 -46.29
N SER A 221 49.77 10.14 -47.49
CA SER A 221 50.49 10.67 -48.64
C SER A 221 49.52 11.13 -49.72
N VAL A 222 49.77 12.29 -50.30
CA VAL A 222 49.09 12.74 -51.51
C VAL A 222 50.13 12.76 -52.62
N SER A 223 49.81 12.17 -53.77
CA SER A 223 50.63 12.21 -54.98
C SER A 223 49.80 12.72 -56.15
N ALA A 224 50.40 13.48 -57.04
CA ALA A 224 49.74 13.95 -58.26
C ALA A 224 50.53 13.56 -59.51
N ALA A 225 49.82 13.29 -60.61
CA ALA A 225 50.42 12.96 -61.89
C ALA A 225 49.53 13.47 -63.04
N CYS A 226 50.16 13.88 -64.13
CA CYS A 226 49.51 14.32 -65.36
C CYS A 226 50.01 13.49 -66.55
N SER A 227 49.22 13.37 -67.61
CA SER A 227 49.61 12.58 -68.80
C SER A 227 50.73 13.25 -69.61
N SER A 228 50.86 14.57 -69.48
CA SER A 228 51.93 15.40 -70.05
C SER A 228 53.24 15.36 -69.28
N ASP A 229 53.28 14.72 -68.10
CA ASP A 229 54.44 14.79 -67.21
C ASP A 229 55.70 14.20 -67.85
N GLY A 230 56.83 14.88 -67.61
CA GLY A 230 58.13 14.49 -68.11
C GLY A 230 58.95 13.65 -67.13
N VAL A 231 60.27 13.73 -67.33
CA VAL A 231 61.24 13.26 -66.34
C VAL A 231 61.05 14.09 -65.06
N ILE A 232 60.98 13.41 -63.92
CA ILE A 232 60.90 14.03 -62.59
C ILE A 232 62.25 14.69 -62.29
N LEU A 233 62.24 15.98 -62.02
CA LEU A 233 63.44 16.78 -61.77
C LEU A 233 63.47 17.24 -60.31
N ASP A 234 62.39 17.87 -59.84
CA ASP A 234 62.31 18.42 -58.49
C ASP A 234 61.88 17.38 -57.43
N SER A 235 61.35 16.22 -57.85
CA SER A 235 60.94 15.13 -56.94
C SER A 235 59.85 15.51 -55.93
N VAL A 236 59.04 16.50 -56.28
CA VAL A 236 57.97 17.09 -55.43
C VAL A 236 56.56 16.61 -55.77
N LYS A 237 56.43 15.60 -56.62
CA LYS A 237 55.13 15.03 -57.05
C LYS A 237 54.33 14.34 -55.95
N SER A 238 54.91 14.16 -54.75
CA SER A 238 54.23 13.57 -53.60
C SER A 238 54.67 14.22 -52.29
N TYR A 239 53.72 14.37 -51.37
CA TYR A 239 53.94 14.89 -50.02
C TYR A 239 53.33 13.93 -49.00
N LYS A 240 54.02 13.74 -47.87
CA LYS A 240 53.60 12.83 -46.80
C LYS A 240 53.55 13.54 -45.44
N ILE A 241 52.52 13.24 -44.66
CA ILE A 241 52.38 13.65 -43.26
C ILE A 241 52.09 12.44 -42.37
N ARG A 242 52.45 12.51 -41.09
CA ARG A 242 52.07 11.55 -40.06
C ARG A 242 50.83 12.04 -39.33
N LEU A 243 49.87 11.14 -39.14
CA LEU A 243 48.61 11.37 -38.44
C LEU A 243 48.49 10.40 -37.26
N SER A 244 47.99 10.88 -36.11
CA SER A 244 47.65 10.03 -34.97
C SER A 244 46.15 10.11 -34.69
N ILE A 245 45.51 8.95 -34.53
CA ILE A 245 44.11 8.81 -34.17
C ILE A 245 44.01 8.36 -32.70
N SER A 246 43.32 9.14 -31.87
CA SER A 246 43.13 8.83 -30.44
C SER A 246 41.76 9.28 -29.95
N ASP A 247 41.18 8.55 -29.00
CA ASP A 247 39.97 8.97 -28.31
C ASP A 247 40.26 10.03 -27.25
N THR A 248 39.43 11.08 -27.24
CA THR A 248 39.52 12.22 -26.32
C THR A 248 38.20 12.47 -25.58
N THR A 249 37.18 11.64 -25.78
CA THR A 249 35.86 11.80 -25.18
C THR A 249 35.73 10.87 -23.97
N PRO A 250 35.41 11.37 -22.76
CA PRO A 250 35.16 10.52 -21.62
C PRO A 250 33.79 9.81 -21.68
N PRO A 251 33.62 8.67 -20.99
CA PRO A 251 32.32 8.00 -20.90
C PRO A 251 31.25 8.88 -20.26
N ALA A 252 30.06 8.96 -20.86
CA ALA A 252 28.93 9.65 -20.25
C ALA A 252 28.13 8.69 -19.36
N VAL A 253 28.01 9.03 -18.06
CA VAL A 253 27.37 8.17 -17.05
C VAL A 253 26.01 8.76 -16.66
N ASN A 254 24.94 7.99 -16.85
CA ASN A 254 23.58 8.39 -16.47
C ASN A 254 23.01 7.48 -15.37
N LEU A 255 22.51 8.10 -14.31
CA LEU A 255 22.01 7.41 -13.12
C LEU A 255 20.52 7.10 -13.25
N ILE A 256 20.14 5.86 -12.96
CA ILE A 256 18.76 5.39 -13.05
C ILE A 256 18.17 5.33 -11.63
N LEU A 257 18.71 4.46 -10.77
CA LEU A 257 18.26 4.28 -9.38
C LEU A 257 19.44 4.28 -8.40
N PRO A 258 19.21 4.58 -7.11
CA PRO A 258 18.00 5.22 -6.56
C PRO A 258 17.86 6.67 -7.06
N LEU A 259 16.65 7.24 -6.97
CA LEU A 259 16.42 8.64 -7.31
C LEU A 259 17.17 9.57 -6.34
N ASN A 260 17.31 10.84 -6.70
CA ASN A 260 17.92 11.81 -5.80
C ASN A 260 17.01 12.02 -4.58
N ARG A 261 17.59 12.05 -3.37
CA ARG A 261 16.88 12.23 -2.08
C ARG A 261 15.96 11.06 -1.69
N THR A 262 16.28 9.84 -2.12
CA THR A 262 15.57 8.62 -1.68
C THR A 262 15.84 8.34 -0.20
N TRP A 263 14.81 7.88 0.51
CA TRP A 263 14.86 7.35 1.87
C TRP A 263 14.77 5.82 1.84
N THR A 264 15.52 5.14 2.71
CA THR A 264 15.52 3.68 2.76
C THR A 264 16.09 3.16 4.08
N ASN A 265 15.58 2.00 4.51
CA ASN A 265 16.05 1.22 5.66
C ASN A 265 16.64 -0.14 5.22
N ALA A 266 16.85 -0.34 3.92
CA ALA A 266 17.15 -1.62 3.32
C ALA A 266 18.42 -1.58 2.47
N SER A 267 18.78 -2.72 1.88
CA SER A 267 19.92 -2.81 0.96
C SER A 267 19.66 -1.97 -0.30
N ILE A 268 20.68 -1.24 -0.75
CA ILE A 268 20.55 -0.24 -1.81
C ILE A 268 21.09 -0.80 -3.12
N LEU A 269 20.25 -0.76 -4.15
CA LEU A 269 20.64 -1.08 -5.52
C LEU A 269 20.87 0.21 -6.33
N PHE A 270 22.13 0.45 -6.70
CA PHE A 270 22.51 1.55 -7.57
C PHE A 270 22.49 1.06 -9.01
N VAL A 271 21.66 1.65 -9.86
CA VAL A 271 21.50 1.28 -11.27
C VAL A 271 21.87 2.45 -12.15
N TYR A 272 22.65 2.20 -13.20
CA TYR A 272 23.15 3.22 -14.11
C TYR A 272 23.35 2.64 -15.52
N ASN A 273 23.51 3.52 -16.50
CA ASN A 273 23.98 3.17 -17.84
C ASN A 273 25.13 4.11 -18.25
N VAL A 274 25.93 3.64 -19.21
CA VAL A 274 27.11 4.35 -19.70
C VAL A 274 27.12 4.28 -21.21
N THR A 275 27.26 5.43 -21.86
CA THR A 275 27.43 5.53 -23.31
C THR A 275 28.90 5.81 -23.62
N GLU A 276 29.55 4.90 -24.33
CA GLU A 276 30.95 5.01 -24.77
C GLU A 276 31.17 4.21 -26.07
N THR A 277 31.95 4.78 -26.99
CA THR A 277 32.28 4.23 -28.32
C THR A 277 33.55 3.39 -28.33
N THR A 278 34.52 3.65 -27.45
CA THR A 278 35.78 2.89 -27.37
C THR A 278 35.77 1.74 -26.36
N GLY A 279 34.63 1.53 -25.71
CA GLY A 279 34.42 0.54 -24.66
C GLY A 279 34.78 1.05 -23.27
N ILE A 280 34.24 0.37 -22.25
CA ILE A 280 34.33 0.78 -20.85
C ILE A 280 35.39 -0.07 -20.14
N ARG A 281 36.41 0.56 -19.56
CA ARG A 281 37.45 -0.13 -18.80
C ARG A 281 36.94 -0.55 -17.43
N ASN A 282 36.43 0.42 -16.68
CA ASN A 282 35.86 0.19 -15.36
C ASN A 282 34.93 1.33 -14.95
N CYS A 283 33.99 1.01 -14.06
CA CYS A 283 33.15 1.98 -13.37
C CYS A 283 33.25 1.76 -11.87
N SER A 284 33.14 2.82 -11.09
CA SER A 284 33.30 2.80 -9.64
C SER A 284 32.20 3.57 -8.95
N LEU A 285 31.61 2.97 -7.91
CA LEU A 285 30.69 3.61 -6.99
C LEU A 285 31.49 4.39 -5.94
N TYR A 286 31.24 5.69 -5.86
CA TYR A 286 31.69 6.52 -4.75
C TYR A 286 30.50 6.77 -3.82
N TYR A 287 30.67 6.49 -2.54
CA TYR A 287 29.63 6.58 -1.51
C TYR A 287 30.22 7.21 -0.24
N GLY A 288 29.55 8.22 0.31
CA GLY A 288 30.06 9.00 1.45
C GLY A 288 31.38 9.71 1.15
N GLY A 289 31.60 10.09 -0.12
CA GLY A 289 32.84 10.71 -0.60
C GLY A 289 34.03 9.74 -0.79
N LYS A 290 33.86 8.44 -0.51
CA LYS A 290 34.92 7.43 -0.64
C LYS A 290 34.61 6.45 -1.77
N LEU A 291 35.65 5.90 -2.39
CA LEU A 291 35.53 4.77 -3.31
C LEU A 291 35.01 3.55 -2.53
N ASN A 292 33.90 2.95 -2.97
CA ASN A 292 33.28 1.80 -2.32
C ASN A 292 33.49 0.50 -3.12
N GLN A 293 33.10 0.49 -4.40
CA GLN A 293 33.17 -0.68 -5.28
C GLN A 293 33.61 -0.28 -6.69
N THR A 294 34.24 -1.22 -7.41
CA THR A 294 34.66 -1.05 -8.80
C THR A 294 34.30 -2.30 -9.61
N SER A 295 33.63 -2.12 -10.75
CA SER A 295 33.32 -3.17 -11.71
C SER A 295 34.15 -3.00 -12.98
N ARG A 296 34.55 -4.12 -13.61
CA ARG A 296 35.38 -4.19 -14.82
C ARG A 296 34.68 -5.07 -15.87
N ASN A 297 35.16 -5.05 -17.11
CA ASN A 297 34.63 -5.86 -18.24
C ASN A 297 33.14 -5.59 -18.51
N LEU A 298 32.77 -4.32 -18.60
CA LEU A 298 31.38 -3.89 -18.67
C LEU A 298 30.90 -3.75 -20.13
N PRO A 299 29.74 -4.30 -20.50
CA PRO A 299 29.14 -4.06 -21.81
C PRO A 299 28.61 -2.61 -21.92
N SER A 300 28.86 -1.96 -23.06
CA SER A 300 28.36 -0.61 -23.36
C SER A 300 26.83 -0.61 -23.55
N ASP A 301 26.17 0.52 -23.28
CA ASP A 301 24.72 0.75 -23.47
C ASP A 301 23.77 -0.24 -22.77
N THR A 302 24.23 -0.86 -21.67
CA THR A 302 23.42 -1.75 -20.83
C THR A 302 23.13 -1.17 -19.45
N ARG A 303 22.15 -1.73 -18.73
CA ARG A 303 21.92 -1.42 -17.32
C ARG A 303 22.93 -2.16 -16.45
N LEU A 304 23.75 -1.40 -15.75
CA LEU A 304 24.76 -1.86 -14.81
C LEU A 304 24.33 -1.56 -13.38
N ASN A 305 24.89 -2.28 -12.41
CA ASN A 305 24.54 -2.07 -11.02
C ASN A 305 25.69 -2.26 -10.02
N PHE A 306 25.49 -1.67 -8.84
CA PHE A 306 26.20 -1.96 -7.59
C PHE A 306 25.17 -2.22 -6.49
N THR A 307 25.50 -3.10 -5.56
CA THR A 307 24.67 -3.36 -4.37
C THR A 307 25.44 -2.98 -3.12
N LEU A 308 24.78 -2.27 -2.21
CA LEU A 308 25.31 -1.95 -0.88
C LEU A 308 24.38 -2.56 0.17
N ASN A 309 24.89 -3.57 0.87
CA ASN A 309 24.20 -4.24 1.95
C ASN A 309 24.62 -3.62 3.29
N ASN A 310 23.69 -3.54 4.25
CA ASN A 310 23.94 -3.12 5.64
C ASN A 310 24.64 -1.76 5.76
N SER A 311 23.89 -0.68 5.52
CA SER A 311 24.39 0.68 5.65
C SER A 311 24.03 1.26 7.01
N ASN A 312 24.97 1.98 7.62
CA ASN A 312 24.70 2.75 8.83
C ASN A 312 23.71 3.87 8.52
N GLU A 313 22.89 4.21 9.50
CA GLU A 313 22.00 5.37 9.46
C GLU A 313 22.80 6.65 9.20
N GLY A 314 22.24 7.55 8.38
CA GLY A 314 22.92 8.77 7.98
C GLY A 314 22.51 9.33 6.63
N THR A 315 23.02 10.51 6.32
CA THR A 315 22.87 11.16 5.02
C THR A 315 24.13 10.95 4.19
N PHE A 316 24.00 10.35 3.01
CA PHE A 316 25.13 10.00 2.16
C PHE A 316 25.00 10.59 0.76
N GLN A 317 26.11 11.08 0.23
CA GLN A 317 26.22 11.44 -1.18
C GLN A 317 26.89 10.32 -1.95
N TRP A 318 26.40 10.06 -3.16
CA TRP A 318 26.99 9.08 -4.06
C TRP A 318 27.05 9.55 -5.50
N LYS A 319 27.99 8.98 -6.25
CA LYS A 319 28.14 9.15 -7.70
C LYS A 319 28.82 7.92 -8.31
N ILE A 320 28.79 7.81 -9.63
CA ILE A 320 29.52 6.79 -10.37
C ILE A 320 30.54 7.47 -11.27
N GLY A 321 31.78 6.99 -11.21
CA GLY A 321 32.87 7.41 -12.10
C GLY A 321 33.36 6.26 -12.96
N CYS A 322 33.47 6.48 -14.27
CA CYS A 322 33.89 5.47 -15.24
C CYS A 322 35.10 5.93 -16.04
N PHE A 323 35.94 4.99 -16.45
CA PHE A 323 37.04 5.21 -17.38
C PHE A 323 36.83 4.39 -18.66
N ASP A 324 37.19 4.97 -19.80
CA ASP A 324 37.17 4.27 -21.08
C ASP A 324 38.36 3.32 -21.25
N SER A 325 38.29 2.49 -22.28
CA SER A 325 39.35 1.56 -22.69
C SER A 325 40.38 2.19 -23.63
N SER A 326 40.35 3.51 -23.84
CA SER A 326 41.32 4.21 -24.68
C SER A 326 42.72 4.19 -24.05
N THR A 327 43.74 4.53 -24.85
CA THR A 327 45.12 4.69 -24.35
C THR A 327 45.23 5.78 -23.29
N ASN A 328 44.39 6.81 -23.38
CA ASN A 328 44.40 7.94 -22.44
C ASN A 328 43.57 7.66 -21.18
N SER A 329 42.75 6.60 -21.18
CA SER A 329 41.85 6.24 -20.07
C SER A 329 41.02 7.45 -19.63
N ASN A 330 40.24 8.04 -20.54
CA ASN A 330 39.50 9.25 -20.22
C ASN A 330 38.43 8.94 -19.15
N GLY A 331 38.29 9.82 -18.16
CA GLY A 331 37.41 9.62 -17.00
C GLY A 331 36.17 10.51 -17.03
N GLY A 332 34.98 9.91 -16.90
CA GLY A 332 33.69 10.59 -16.80
C GLY A 332 33.00 10.31 -15.47
N ASN A 333 32.30 11.31 -14.92
CA ASN A 333 31.54 11.17 -13.67
C ASN A 333 30.05 11.50 -13.90
N SER A 334 29.18 10.80 -13.19
CA SER A 334 27.78 11.21 -13.03
C SER A 334 27.65 12.44 -12.11
N SER A 335 26.46 13.03 -12.09
CA SER A 335 26.06 13.95 -11.02
C SER A 335 25.98 13.25 -9.66
N PHE A 336 26.11 14.03 -8.58
CA PHE A 336 25.90 13.53 -7.23
C PHE A 336 24.41 13.36 -6.93
N ARG A 337 24.06 12.28 -6.24
CA ARG A 337 22.74 12.07 -5.63
C ARG A 337 22.88 11.90 -4.12
N VAL A 338 21.86 12.33 -3.38
CA VAL A 338 21.75 12.21 -1.92
C VAL A 338 20.86 11.02 -1.58
N LEU A 339 21.24 10.28 -0.55
CA LEU A 339 20.46 9.22 0.08
C LEU A 339 20.33 9.49 1.57
N TYR A 340 19.17 9.17 2.13
CA TYR A 340 18.91 9.14 3.55
C TYR A 340 18.70 7.69 3.94
N ILE A 341 19.56 7.20 4.83
CA ILE A 341 19.46 5.85 5.37
C ILE A 341 18.97 6.02 6.78
N ASP A 342 17.82 5.44 7.05
CA ASP A 342 17.14 5.55 8.34
C ASP A 342 16.66 4.16 8.72
N ASN A 343 17.25 3.60 9.77
CA ASN A 343 16.93 2.24 10.24
C ASN A 343 16.20 2.28 11.60
N THR A 344 15.91 3.48 12.11
CA THR A 344 15.32 3.67 13.42
C THR A 344 13.83 3.93 13.26
N ALA A 345 13.00 3.13 13.93
CA ALA A 345 11.56 3.36 13.93
C ALA A 345 11.19 4.54 14.85
N PRO A 346 10.13 5.32 14.51
CA PRO A 346 9.61 6.34 15.39
C PRO A 346 9.26 5.79 16.78
N ASN A 347 9.61 6.50 17.84
CA ASN A 347 9.18 6.15 19.19
C ASN A 347 7.84 6.82 19.50
N VAL A 348 6.82 6.03 19.84
CA VAL A 348 5.45 6.50 20.05
C VAL A 348 5.04 6.28 21.51
N THR A 349 4.60 7.34 22.19
CA THR A 349 4.16 7.28 23.59
C THR A 349 2.71 7.73 23.72
N LEU A 350 1.88 6.97 24.43
CA LEU A 350 0.48 7.30 24.69
C LEU A 350 0.32 8.08 26.00
N PHE A 351 -0.63 9.02 26.05
CA PHE A 351 -0.91 9.81 27.26
C PHE A 351 -2.36 9.73 27.72
N PHE A 352 -3.30 9.78 26.78
CA PHE A 352 -4.72 9.83 27.10
C PHE A 352 -5.54 9.10 26.03
N PRO A 353 -6.61 8.38 26.37
CA PRO A 353 -7.06 8.03 27.72
C PRO A 353 -5.98 7.25 28.49
N ILE A 354 -5.92 7.37 29.82
CA ILE A 354 -4.92 6.61 30.61
C ILE A 354 -5.23 5.11 30.48
N ASN A 355 -4.21 4.25 30.47
CA ASN A 355 -4.37 2.81 30.38
C ASN A 355 -5.34 2.27 31.45
N GLY A 356 -6.38 1.55 31.02
CA GLY A 356 -7.42 0.97 31.89
C GLY A 356 -8.54 1.94 32.27
N SER A 357 -8.60 3.14 31.68
CA SER A 357 -9.65 4.12 31.99
C SER A 357 -11.05 3.69 31.53
N GLY A 358 -12.06 4.16 32.27
CA GLY A 358 -13.46 4.00 31.92
C GLY A 358 -13.93 5.03 30.89
N MET A 359 -14.82 4.62 29.98
CA MET A 359 -15.42 5.50 28.98
C MET A 359 -16.39 6.48 29.62
N GLY A 360 -16.07 7.77 29.53
CA GLY A 360 -16.92 8.86 30.03
C GLY A 360 -17.93 9.37 28.98
N ASN A 361 -17.60 9.22 27.70
CA ASN A 361 -18.37 9.65 26.54
C ASN A 361 -18.07 8.72 25.35
N ILE A 362 -18.95 8.70 24.35
CA ILE A 362 -18.72 7.97 23.10
C ILE A 362 -17.71 8.69 22.19
N SER A 363 -17.64 10.02 22.24
CA SER A 363 -16.63 10.81 21.53
C SER A 363 -15.36 10.85 22.35
N MET A 364 -14.37 10.08 21.93
CA MET A 364 -13.11 9.88 22.64
C MET A 364 -11.98 10.60 21.93
N MET A 365 -11.13 11.25 22.73
CA MET A 365 -9.90 11.89 22.25
C MET A 365 -8.69 11.07 22.70
N PHE A 366 -7.82 10.73 21.76
CA PHE A 366 -6.62 9.91 21.98
C PHE A 366 -5.39 10.78 21.78
N HIS A 367 -4.60 10.98 22.84
CA HIS A 367 -3.37 11.75 22.84
C HIS A 367 -2.15 10.86 22.82
N TYR A 368 -1.20 11.22 21.97
CA TYR A 368 0.09 10.57 21.83
C TYR A 368 1.17 11.61 21.56
N ASN A 369 2.43 11.20 21.68
CA ASN A 369 3.57 11.94 21.14
C ASN A 369 4.45 10.97 20.38
N VAL A 370 5.17 11.49 19.41
CA VAL A 370 6.07 10.74 18.55
C VAL A 370 7.38 11.50 18.45
N SER A 371 8.48 10.79 18.67
CA SER A 371 9.84 11.30 18.50
C SER A 371 10.59 10.39 17.54
N ASP A 372 11.43 10.98 16.71
CA ASP A 372 12.26 10.28 15.73
C ASP A 372 13.55 11.07 15.48
N ASN A 373 14.61 10.42 14.99
CA ASN A 373 15.88 11.08 14.66
C ASN A 373 15.77 11.97 13.41
N TYR A 374 14.84 11.64 12.50
CA TYR A 374 14.63 12.35 11.24
C TYR A 374 13.21 12.90 11.13
N ASN A 375 12.21 12.02 11.03
CA ASN A 375 10.81 12.41 10.83
C ASN A 375 9.84 11.27 11.16
N ALA A 376 8.56 11.65 11.27
CA ALA A 376 7.45 10.72 11.14
C ALA A 376 6.54 11.28 10.04
N THR A 377 6.17 10.45 9.07
CA THR A 377 5.30 10.83 7.95
C THR A 377 3.84 10.73 8.30
N ASN A 378 3.47 9.67 9.02
CA ASN A 378 2.10 9.46 9.43
C ASN A 378 2.02 8.74 10.77
N CYS A 379 0.87 8.87 11.41
CA CYS A 379 0.50 8.08 12.58
C CYS A 379 -0.94 7.61 12.43
N SER A 380 -1.24 6.40 12.85
CA SER A 380 -2.55 5.77 12.73
C SER A 380 -3.07 5.32 14.08
N LEU A 381 -4.30 5.72 14.43
CA LEU A 381 -5.02 5.19 15.58
C LEU A 381 -5.58 3.81 15.24
N ILE A 382 -5.32 2.84 16.11
CA ILE A 382 -5.76 1.46 15.98
C ILE A 382 -6.61 1.10 17.19
N LEU A 383 -7.79 0.52 16.95
CA LEU A 383 -8.71 0.01 17.97
C LEU A 383 -9.03 -1.45 17.69
N ASN A 384 -8.76 -2.37 18.62
CA ASN A 384 -8.99 -3.81 18.45
C ASN A 384 -8.40 -4.33 17.11
N ASN A 385 -7.13 -4.01 16.86
CA ASN A 385 -6.37 -4.31 15.63
C ASN A 385 -6.90 -3.69 14.32
N ASN A 386 -7.89 -2.79 14.38
CA ASN A 386 -8.42 -2.10 13.22
C ASN A 386 -7.95 -0.64 13.17
N VAL A 387 -7.34 -0.22 12.07
CA VAL A 387 -6.99 1.19 11.83
C VAL A 387 -8.28 2.00 11.68
N LYS A 388 -8.43 3.05 12.48
CA LYS A 388 -9.60 3.95 12.45
C LYS A 388 -9.30 5.27 11.78
N ARG A 389 -8.15 5.86 12.08
CA ARG A 389 -7.73 7.18 11.58
C ARG A 389 -6.25 7.15 11.25
N THR A 390 -5.85 7.95 10.27
CA THR A 390 -4.44 8.22 9.96
C THR A 390 -4.24 9.72 9.82
N ASN A 391 -3.26 10.27 10.52
CA ASN A 391 -2.81 11.65 10.40
C ASN A 391 -1.51 11.64 9.59
N HIS A 392 -1.43 12.48 8.55
CA HIS A 392 -0.27 12.61 7.66
C HIS A 392 0.51 13.92 7.87
N THR A 393 0.13 14.74 8.85
CA THR A 393 0.77 16.01 9.19
C THR A 393 1.33 15.92 10.62
N ILE A 394 2.40 15.14 10.78
CA ILE A 394 3.01 14.88 12.07
C ILE A 394 4.06 15.95 12.39
N THR A 395 4.05 16.44 13.63
CA THR A 395 5.12 17.29 14.18
C THR A 395 5.78 16.53 15.31
N LEU A 396 7.08 16.26 15.18
CA LEU A 396 7.85 15.52 16.18
C LEU A 396 7.88 16.23 17.54
N SER A 397 7.95 15.43 18.60
CA SER A 397 8.07 15.86 20.00
C SER A 397 6.96 16.82 20.47
N LYS A 398 5.84 16.85 19.76
CA LYS A 398 4.64 17.61 20.11
C LYS A 398 3.47 16.64 20.25
N ALA A 399 2.64 16.88 21.25
CA ALA A 399 1.43 16.07 21.46
C ALA A 399 0.51 16.13 20.23
N GLY A 400 0.28 14.97 19.62
CA GLY A 400 -0.73 14.74 18.60
C GLY A 400 -2.02 14.21 19.21
N ASN A 401 -3.13 14.35 18.50
CA ASN A 401 -4.40 13.79 18.91
C ASN A 401 -5.20 13.16 17.75
N PHE A 402 -6.06 12.22 18.11
CA PHE A 402 -7.14 11.71 17.28
C PHE A 402 -8.46 11.89 18.02
N SER A 403 -9.53 12.22 17.31
CA SER A 403 -10.90 12.20 17.83
C SER A 403 -11.69 11.14 17.08
N GLU A 404 -12.33 10.24 17.81
CA GLU A 404 -13.12 9.14 17.24
C GLU A 404 -14.34 8.85 18.12
N SER A 405 -15.49 8.63 17.47
CA SER A 405 -16.72 8.21 18.16
C SER A 405 -16.81 6.70 18.19
N ILE A 406 -16.80 6.11 19.39
CA ILE A 406 -16.85 4.67 19.62
C ILE A 406 -17.96 4.31 20.61
N ALA A 407 -18.63 3.19 20.36
CA ALA A 407 -19.63 2.64 21.27
C ALA A 407 -18.98 2.25 22.61
N GLY A 408 -19.75 2.18 23.70
CA GLY A 408 -19.23 1.64 24.95
C GLY A 408 -18.83 0.18 24.76
N ASN A 409 -17.57 -0.14 25.00
CA ASN A 409 -17.07 -1.51 25.00
C ASN A 409 -15.67 -1.56 25.63
N TYR A 410 -15.09 -2.75 25.63
CA TYR A 410 -13.67 -2.95 25.83
C TYR A 410 -12.90 -2.73 24.52
N TYR A 411 -11.89 -1.87 24.55
CA TYR A 411 -10.97 -1.62 23.45
C TYR A 411 -9.52 -1.73 23.92
N ASN A 412 -8.71 -2.49 23.19
CA ASN A 412 -7.29 -2.23 23.13
C ASN A 412 -7.04 -1.14 22.08
N TRP A 413 -6.22 -0.16 22.42
CA TRP A 413 -5.90 0.92 21.50
C TRP A 413 -4.41 1.19 21.46
N SER A 414 -3.93 1.56 20.28
CA SER A 414 -2.54 1.88 20.04
C SER A 414 -2.41 2.90 18.92
N VAL A 415 -1.21 3.47 18.78
CA VAL A 415 -0.84 4.32 17.67
C VAL A 415 0.40 3.73 17.00
N ASN A 416 0.32 3.53 15.69
CA ASN A 416 1.47 3.20 14.87
C ASN A 416 1.90 4.42 14.08
N CYS A 417 3.17 4.79 14.11
CA CYS A 417 3.71 5.86 13.29
C CYS A 417 4.72 5.30 12.30
N SER A 418 4.73 5.81 11.07
CA SER A 418 5.78 5.49 10.11
C SER A 418 6.57 6.72 9.71
N ASP A 419 7.82 6.53 9.33
CA ASP A 419 8.74 7.58 8.84
C ASP A 419 8.82 7.60 7.30
N ASN A 420 9.78 8.34 6.75
CA ASN A 420 10.05 8.41 5.32
C ASN A 420 10.75 7.15 4.75
N ALA A 421 11.44 6.37 5.58
CA ALA A 421 12.11 5.12 5.20
C ALA A 421 11.23 3.88 5.39
N HIS A 422 9.97 4.08 5.81
CA HIS A 422 8.97 3.07 6.11
C HIS A 422 9.27 2.22 7.36
N ASN A 423 10.07 2.70 8.30
CA ASN A 423 10.13 2.08 9.62
C ASN A 423 8.84 2.39 10.38
N VAL A 424 8.35 1.43 11.17
CA VAL A 424 7.07 1.54 11.89
C VAL A 424 7.31 1.47 13.39
N GLY A 425 6.99 2.56 14.08
CA GLY A 425 6.92 2.67 15.52
C GLY A 425 5.59 2.17 16.06
N PHE A 426 5.62 1.37 17.13
CA PHE A 426 4.42 0.86 17.82
C PHE A 426 4.39 1.37 19.27
N SER A 427 3.27 1.98 19.66
CA SER A 427 3.12 2.57 20.99
C SER A 427 2.93 1.60 22.15
N GLY A 428 2.75 0.30 21.88
CA GLY A 428 2.12 -0.60 22.84
C GLY A 428 0.60 -0.38 22.93
N TYR A 429 -0.06 -1.21 23.72
CA TYR A 429 -1.50 -1.14 23.94
C TYR A 429 -1.85 -0.41 25.24
N PHE A 430 -2.81 0.50 25.15
CA PHE A 430 -3.59 0.95 26.30
C PHE A 430 -5.00 0.35 26.22
N GLU A 431 -5.60 0.11 27.37
CA GLU A 431 -6.96 -0.41 27.51
C GLU A 431 -7.94 0.74 27.76
N LEU A 432 -9.11 0.63 27.15
CA LEU A 432 -10.27 1.48 27.40
C LEU A 432 -11.44 0.55 27.71
N ARG A 433 -12.18 0.85 28.77
CA ARG A 433 -13.19 -0.05 29.35
C ARG A 433 -14.53 0.66 29.47
N ALA A 434 -15.63 -0.07 29.43
CA ALA A 434 -16.99 0.46 29.66
C ALA A 434 -17.67 -0.22 30.84
N ALA A 435 -18.62 0.48 31.46
CA ALA A 435 -19.56 -0.09 32.42
C ALA A 435 -20.61 -0.94 31.67
N ASP A 436 -21.41 -1.71 32.39
CA ASP A 436 -22.55 -2.45 31.83
C ASP A 436 -23.59 -2.62 32.95
N ILE A 437 -24.61 -1.77 32.92
CA ILE A 437 -25.64 -1.66 33.93
C ILE A 437 -26.77 -2.62 33.60
N LYS A 438 -26.98 -3.59 34.48
CA LYS A 438 -27.87 -4.70 34.24
C LYS A 438 -28.92 -4.83 35.32
N VAL A 439 -30.13 -5.20 34.92
CA VAL A 439 -31.21 -5.66 35.80
C VAL A 439 -31.72 -7.02 35.33
N ASN A 440 -32.17 -7.87 36.27
CA ASN A 440 -32.73 -9.19 35.96
C ASN A 440 -34.12 -9.37 36.54
N LEU A 441 -34.97 -10.14 35.84
CA LEU A 441 -36.29 -10.51 36.35
C LEU A 441 -36.23 -11.37 37.62
N SER A 442 -35.20 -12.21 37.76
CA SER A 442 -35.01 -13.08 38.94
C SER A 442 -34.80 -12.28 40.22
N ASP A 443 -34.26 -11.08 40.08
CA ASP A 443 -33.81 -10.23 41.18
C ASP A 443 -34.86 -9.18 41.55
N ILE A 444 -36.02 -9.19 40.86
CA ILE A 444 -37.23 -8.49 41.29
C ILE A 444 -37.97 -9.44 42.24
N VAL A 445 -37.91 -9.22 43.55
CA VAL A 445 -38.45 -10.13 44.57
C VAL A 445 -39.60 -9.47 45.32
N PHE A 446 -40.74 -10.17 45.39
CA PHE A 446 -41.89 -9.77 46.19
C PHE A 446 -41.79 -10.35 47.60
N SER A 447 -42.11 -9.55 48.62
CA SER A 447 -42.11 -10.03 50.01
C SER A 447 -43.12 -11.15 50.28
N ILE A 448 -44.17 -11.23 49.46
CA ILE A 448 -45.24 -12.22 49.52
C ILE A 448 -45.47 -12.74 48.10
N SER A 449 -45.41 -14.06 47.90
CA SER A 449 -45.52 -14.71 46.59
C SER A 449 -46.94 -14.80 46.04
N SER A 450 -47.93 -14.79 46.93
CA SER A 450 -49.36 -14.91 46.59
C SER A 450 -50.17 -13.94 47.44
N PRO A 451 -50.02 -12.63 47.21
CA PRO A 451 -50.72 -11.63 48.00
C PRO A 451 -52.20 -11.56 47.59
N VAL A 452 -53.03 -11.09 48.52
CA VAL A 452 -54.44 -10.79 48.27
C VAL A 452 -54.61 -9.33 47.83
N GLU A 453 -55.77 -8.97 47.29
CA GLU A 453 -56.08 -7.60 46.91
C GLU A 453 -55.92 -6.62 48.09
N LYS A 454 -55.47 -5.39 47.84
CA LYS A 454 -55.25 -4.32 48.85
C LYS A 454 -54.25 -4.69 49.96
N GLN A 455 -53.47 -5.76 49.78
CA GLN A 455 -52.38 -6.10 50.68
C GLN A 455 -51.15 -5.25 50.36
N LEU A 456 -50.57 -4.63 51.39
CA LEU A 456 -49.32 -3.90 51.22
C LEU A 456 -48.14 -4.89 51.19
N ILE A 457 -47.42 -4.95 50.08
CA ILE A 457 -46.21 -5.77 49.92
C ILE A 457 -44.98 -4.91 49.70
N ARG A 458 -43.79 -5.47 49.94
CA ARG A 458 -42.51 -4.87 49.55
C ARG A 458 -42.01 -5.51 48.28
N ILE A 459 -41.51 -4.69 47.36
CA ILE A 459 -40.84 -5.12 46.14
C ILE A 459 -39.38 -4.73 46.26
N ASN A 460 -38.48 -5.71 46.15
CA ASN A 460 -37.04 -5.50 46.09
C ASN A 460 -36.56 -5.70 44.65
N ALA A 461 -35.64 -4.87 44.16
CA ALA A 461 -34.98 -5.09 42.88
C ALA A 461 -33.51 -4.71 42.93
N THR A 462 -32.66 -5.52 42.31
CA THR A 462 -31.21 -5.32 42.26
C THR A 462 -30.76 -4.85 40.89
N VAL A 463 -29.91 -3.81 40.88
CA VAL A 463 -29.18 -3.34 39.70
C VAL A 463 -27.69 -3.63 39.87
N TYR A 464 -27.06 -4.07 38.79
CA TYR A 464 -25.67 -4.52 38.75
C TYR A 464 -24.88 -3.62 37.81
N ASN A 465 -23.57 -3.46 38.06
CA ASN A 465 -22.61 -3.10 37.03
C ASN A 465 -21.74 -4.33 36.74
N ILE A 466 -22.06 -5.06 35.66
CA ILE A 466 -21.32 -6.25 35.23
C ILE A 466 -20.17 -5.91 34.27
N GLY A 467 -19.96 -4.63 33.99
CA GLY A 467 -18.92 -4.14 33.09
C GLY A 467 -17.53 -4.19 33.70
N THR A 468 -16.55 -3.78 32.90
CA THR A 468 -15.13 -3.79 33.30
C THR A 468 -14.64 -2.42 33.79
N ALA A 469 -15.49 -1.40 33.76
CA ALA A 469 -15.25 -0.07 34.31
C ALA A 469 -16.33 0.36 35.30
N ASN A 470 -15.97 1.29 36.18
CA ASN A 470 -16.92 1.98 37.04
C ASN A 470 -17.86 2.84 36.20
N ALA A 471 -19.10 3.02 36.66
CA ALA A 471 -20.00 4.00 36.09
C ALA A 471 -19.36 5.40 36.20
N THR A 472 -19.16 6.07 35.07
CA THR A 472 -18.47 7.37 35.02
C THR A 472 -19.36 8.54 35.45
N LYS A 473 -20.67 8.31 35.52
CA LYS A 473 -21.71 9.27 35.95
C LYS A 473 -22.71 8.55 36.85
N ASN A 474 -23.48 9.32 37.63
CA ASN A 474 -24.61 8.78 38.34
C ASN A 474 -25.77 8.56 37.36
N PHE A 475 -26.40 7.40 37.43
CA PHE A 475 -27.56 7.04 36.62
C PHE A 475 -28.83 6.91 37.46
N THR A 476 -29.99 6.81 36.80
CA THR A 476 -31.29 6.74 37.48
C THR A 476 -31.88 5.33 37.41
N PHE A 477 -32.40 4.85 38.55
CA PHE A 477 -33.12 3.59 38.70
C PHE A 477 -34.56 3.83 39.16
N GLN A 478 -35.54 3.15 38.55
CA GLN A 478 -36.97 3.37 38.76
C GLN A 478 -37.78 2.08 38.75
N PHE A 479 -38.94 2.10 39.43
CA PHE A 479 -39.96 1.06 39.41
C PHE A 479 -41.23 1.58 38.71
N PHE A 480 -41.91 0.73 37.97
CA PHE A 480 -43.18 1.02 37.30
C PHE A 480 -44.16 -0.14 37.44
N GLU A 481 -45.45 0.20 37.54
CA GLU A 481 -46.56 -0.69 37.28
C GLU A 481 -46.88 -0.63 35.78
N ASN A 482 -46.67 -1.76 35.12
CA ASN A 482 -46.66 -1.94 33.68
C ASN A 482 -45.56 -1.11 32.97
N ASP A 483 -45.41 -1.33 31.67
CA ASP A 483 -44.34 -0.70 30.89
C ASP A 483 -44.60 0.81 30.70
N PRO A 484 -43.70 1.72 31.11
CA PRO A 484 -43.89 3.16 30.90
C PRO A 484 -44.01 3.54 29.43
N ALA A 485 -43.42 2.77 28.50
CA ALA A 485 -43.60 2.98 27.06
C ALA A 485 -45.04 2.73 26.60
N SER A 486 -45.85 2.02 27.40
CA SER A 486 -47.26 1.71 27.15
C SER A 486 -48.20 2.43 28.13
N GLY A 487 -47.74 3.52 28.77
CA GLY A 487 -48.55 4.28 29.74
C GLY A 487 -48.51 3.73 31.17
N GLY A 488 -47.53 2.89 31.50
CA GLY A 488 -47.28 2.42 32.87
C GLY A 488 -47.03 3.56 33.86
N ILE A 489 -47.38 3.31 35.13
CA ILE A 489 -47.37 4.31 36.20
C ILE A 489 -46.13 4.11 37.06
N GLN A 490 -45.38 5.18 37.33
CA GLN A 490 -44.21 5.10 38.19
C GLN A 490 -44.59 4.74 39.63
N LEU A 491 -43.85 3.82 40.23
CA LEU A 491 -43.99 3.42 41.62
C LEU A 491 -42.87 4.04 42.46
N GLY A 492 -43.23 4.83 43.47
CA GLY A 492 -42.27 5.48 44.35
C GLY A 492 -41.49 6.62 43.67
N LYS A 493 -40.24 6.82 44.10
CA LYS A 493 -39.36 7.91 43.63
C LYS A 493 -38.21 7.38 42.75
N ASN A 494 -37.49 8.29 42.12
CA ASN A 494 -36.24 7.98 41.41
C ASN A 494 -35.12 7.67 42.42
N PHE A 495 -34.29 6.68 42.10
CA PHE A 495 -33.05 6.40 42.82
C PHE A 495 -31.86 6.83 41.95
N SER A 496 -30.96 7.66 42.49
CA SER A 496 -29.70 8.00 41.83
C SER A 496 -28.62 7.03 42.29
N VAL A 497 -27.91 6.43 41.34
CA VAL A 497 -27.03 5.29 41.57
C VAL A 497 -25.67 5.54 40.91
N ASN A 498 -24.60 5.16 41.60
CA ASN A 498 -23.27 5.06 41.03
C ASN A 498 -22.66 3.72 41.45
N LEU A 499 -22.26 2.89 40.49
CA LEU A 499 -21.77 1.54 40.74
C LEU A 499 -20.36 1.36 40.18
N THR A 500 -19.47 0.88 41.03
CA THR A 500 -18.15 0.36 40.64
C THR A 500 -18.30 -0.96 39.88
N ALA A 501 -17.31 -1.28 39.04
CA ALA A 501 -17.30 -2.52 38.26
C ALA A 501 -17.49 -3.75 39.18
N GLY A 502 -18.32 -4.70 38.76
CA GLY A 502 -18.63 -5.94 39.47
C GLY A 502 -19.52 -5.80 40.70
N ASN A 503 -19.95 -4.59 41.06
CA ASN A 503 -20.81 -4.35 42.23
C ASN A 503 -22.29 -4.23 41.87
N ASN A 504 -23.14 -4.32 42.88
CA ASN A 504 -24.59 -4.21 42.74
C ASN A 504 -25.21 -3.49 43.95
N VAL A 505 -26.46 -3.07 43.79
CA VAL A 505 -27.25 -2.48 44.87
C VAL A 505 -28.72 -2.87 44.73
N THR A 506 -29.37 -3.14 45.86
CA THR A 506 -30.80 -3.49 45.91
C THR A 506 -31.61 -2.32 46.47
N PHE A 507 -32.65 -1.92 45.74
CA PHE A 507 -33.64 -0.94 46.19
C PHE A 507 -34.96 -1.62 46.53
N ASN A 508 -35.78 -0.94 47.33
CA ASN A 508 -37.10 -1.43 47.67
C ASN A 508 -38.16 -0.33 47.68
N ILE A 509 -39.40 -0.72 47.38
CA ILE A 509 -40.60 0.12 47.45
C ILE A 509 -41.74 -0.64 48.13
N SER A 510 -42.74 0.09 48.61
CA SER A 510 -44.02 -0.49 49.06
C SER A 510 -45.03 -0.43 47.92
N TYR A 511 -45.79 -1.50 47.71
CA TYR A 511 -46.78 -1.63 46.64
C TYR A 511 -48.10 -2.16 47.21
N LEU A 512 -49.19 -1.43 46.95
CA LEU A 512 -50.54 -1.85 47.33
C LEU A 512 -51.12 -2.68 46.19
N THR A 513 -51.34 -3.97 46.43
CA THR A 513 -51.75 -4.92 45.39
C THR A 513 -53.14 -4.62 44.85
N ARG A 514 -53.30 -4.86 43.55
CA ARG A 514 -54.58 -4.79 42.82
C ARG A 514 -54.87 -6.15 42.24
N ALA A 515 -56.14 -6.55 42.18
CA ALA A 515 -56.53 -7.80 41.55
C ALA A 515 -56.03 -7.84 40.08
N GLY A 516 -55.75 -9.05 39.59
CA GLY A 516 -55.30 -9.28 38.22
C GLY A 516 -53.80 -9.42 38.08
N VAL A 517 -53.33 -9.30 36.83
CA VAL A 517 -51.92 -9.48 36.47
C VAL A 517 -51.26 -8.11 36.41
N ASN A 518 -50.40 -7.83 37.38
CA ASN A 518 -49.66 -6.57 37.44
C ASN A 518 -48.21 -6.82 37.02
N GLY A 519 -47.75 -6.13 35.97
CA GLY A 519 -46.34 -6.17 35.56
C GLY A 519 -45.52 -5.20 36.40
N ILE A 520 -44.47 -5.69 37.07
CA ILE A 520 -43.53 -4.83 37.79
C ILE A 520 -42.28 -4.68 36.94
N VAL A 521 -42.12 -3.49 36.36
CA VAL A 521 -41.01 -3.14 35.48
C VAL A 521 -39.99 -2.32 36.26
N VAL A 522 -38.72 -2.71 36.17
CA VAL A 522 -37.60 -1.92 36.69
C VAL A 522 -36.72 -1.46 35.54
N LEU A 523 -36.36 -0.18 35.58
CA LEU A 523 -35.51 0.46 34.59
C LEU A 523 -34.26 1.01 35.29
N ALA A 524 -33.10 0.71 34.74
CA ALA A 524 -31.82 1.30 35.10
C ALA A 524 -31.33 2.19 33.94
N ASP A 525 -30.39 3.08 34.25
CA ASP A 525 -29.80 4.06 33.33
C ASP A 525 -30.76 4.70 32.31
N ILE A 526 -31.85 5.30 32.82
CA ILE A 526 -32.78 6.03 31.96
C ILE A 526 -32.22 7.43 31.58
N PRO A 527 -32.57 7.99 30.41
CA PRO A 527 -33.57 7.52 29.45
C PRO A 527 -33.02 6.48 28.43
N LEU A 528 -33.67 5.32 28.37
CA LEU A 528 -33.29 4.21 27.46
C LEU A 528 -33.35 4.58 25.97
N ALA A 529 -34.19 5.55 25.59
CA ALA A 529 -34.28 6.03 24.21
C ALA A 529 -33.01 6.78 23.73
N LEU A 530 -32.14 7.20 24.65
CA LEU A 530 -30.90 7.90 24.38
C LEU A 530 -29.66 7.07 24.76
N ASN A 531 -29.81 5.75 24.95
CA ASN A 531 -28.76 4.88 25.49
C ASN A 531 -28.28 5.36 26.88
N GLY A 532 -29.22 5.79 27.70
CA GLY A 532 -28.96 6.16 29.08
C GLY A 532 -28.03 7.35 29.29
N THR A 533 -27.42 7.41 30.47
CA THR A 533 -26.53 8.48 30.92
C THR A 533 -25.10 8.01 31.06
N VAL A 534 -24.89 6.72 31.31
CA VAL A 534 -23.59 6.05 31.39
C VAL A 534 -23.30 5.46 30.01
N VAL A 535 -22.03 5.45 29.60
CA VAL A 535 -21.65 4.77 28.36
C VAL A 535 -21.42 3.30 28.67
N GLU A 536 -22.25 2.44 28.08
CA GLU A 536 -22.31 1.02 28.46
C GLU A 536 -21.89 0.07 27.34
N ALA A 537 -21.49 -1.14 27.72
CA ALA A 537 -21.19 -2.22 26.79
C ALA A 537 -22.44 -2.77 26.09
N LEU A 538 -23.57 -2.76 26.81
CA LEU A 538 -24.85 -3.23 26.33
C LEU A 538 -25.96 -2.36 26.94
N GLU A 539 -26.81 -1.78 26.09
CA GLU A 539 -27.87 -0.85 26.51
C GLU A 539 -29.24 -1.55 26.68
N SER A 540 -29.34 -2.82 26.25
CA SER A 540 -30.61 -3.55 26.13
C SER A 540 -30.99 -4.37 27.38
N ASN A 541 -30.08 -4.48 28.35
CA ASN A 541 -30.23 -5.23 29.60
C ASN A 541 -30.55 -4.34 30.81
N ASN A 542 -30.90 -3.07 30.55
CA ASN A 542 -31.20 -2.04 31.54
C ASN A 542 -32.70 -2.04 31.92
N LYS A 543 -33.47 -3.02 31.43
CA LYS A 543 -34.90 -3.19 31.69
C LYS A 543 -35.23 -4.64 32.03
N ALA A 544 -35.97 -4.84 33.11
CA ALA A 544 -36.51 -6.14 33.50
C ALA A 544 -37.97 -6.01 33.94
N ASN A 545 -38.77 -7.05 33.71
CA ASN A 545 -40.17 -7.11 34.08
C ASN A 545 -40.45 -8.44 34.79
N ARG A 546 -41.17 -8.37 35.91
CA ARG A 546 -41.71 -9.55 36.60
C ARG A 546 -43.19 -9.32 36.91
N THR A 547 -44.03 -10.27 36.52
CA THR A 547 -45.47 -10.19 36.80
C THR A 547 -45.80 -10.78 38.17
N ILE A 548 -46.81 -10.21 38.81
CA ILE A 548 -47.47 -10.77 39.99
C ILE A 548 -48.96 -10.90 39.69
N SER A 549 -49.51 -12.10 39.92
CA SER A 549 -50.92 -12.39 39.71
C SER A 549 -51.62 -12.41 41.07
N ILE A 550 -52.60 -11.53 41.24
CA ILE A 550 -53.46 -11.47 42.42
C ILE A 550 -54.84 -11.98 42.00
N ALA A 551 -55.36 -12.97 42.73
CA ALA A 551 -56.65 -13.57 42.43
C ALA A 551 -57.75 -12.50 42.40
N SER A 552 -58.65 -12.59 41.42
CA SER A 552 -59.84 -11.73 41.35
C SER A 552 -60.97 -12.20 42.24
N TYR A 553 -60.87 -13.39 42.83
CA TYR A 553 -61.88 -13.91 43.75
C TYR A 553 -61.48 -13.78 45.21
N HIS A 554 -62.48 -13.52 46.04
CA HIS A 554 -62.45 -13.72 47.47
C HIS A 554 -63.24 -14.98 47.85
N ILE A 555 -62.77 -15.69 48.86
CA ILE A 555 -63.46 -16.85 49.42
C ILE A 555 -64.04 -16.46 50.76
N TYR A 556 -65.34 -16.69 50.91
CA TYR A 556 -66.06 -16.50 52.17
C TYR A 556 -66.54 -17.87 52.66
N ASN A 557 -66.38 -18.13 53.95
CA ASN A 557 -66.88 -19.35 54.59
C ASN A 557 -67.43 -18.99 55.97
N GLY A 558 -68.27 -19.85 56.51
CA GLY A 558 -68.78 -19.70 57.86
C GLY A 558 -69.84 -20.72 58.25
N ASP A 559 -70.21 -20.64 59.52
CA ASP A 559 -71.27 -21.44 60.12
C ASP A 559 -72.59 -20.68 60.11
N ILE A 560 -73.69 -21.41 60.00
CA ILE A 560 -75.03 -20.83 59.95
C ILE A 560 -75.73 -21.13 61.27
N VAL A 561 -76.09 -20.07 61.98
CA VAL A 561 -76.90 -20.14 63.19
C VAL A 561 -78.34 -19.80 62.83
N SER A 562 -79.22 -20.80 62.90
CA SER A 562 -80.66 -20.65 62.66
C SER A 562 -81.43 -20.73 63.96
N ASN A 563 -82.15 -19.66 64.28
CA ASN A 563 -83.07 -19.59 65.41
C ASN A 563 -84.48 -19.32 64.89
N LEU A 564 -85.43 -20.19 65.23
CA LEU A 564 -86.85 -20.02 64.90
C LEU A 564 -87.62 -19.67 66.18
N PHE A 565 -88.36 -18.58 66.17
CA PHE A 565 -89.21 -18.16 67.27
C PHE A 565 -90.68 -18.21 66.84
N LEU A 566 -91.50 -18.89 67.62
CA LEU A 566 -92.95 -18.82 67.52
C LEU A 566 -93.43 -17.76 68.51
N ASP A 567 -93.76 -16.58 68.01
CA ASP A 567 -94.23 -15.47 68.83
C ASP A 567 -95.75 -15.29 68.72
N THR A 568 -96.35 -14.75 69.77
CA THR A 568 -97.73 -14.24 69.71
C THR A 568 -97.81 -12.95 68.88
N SER A 569 -99.04 -12.53 68.54
CA SER A 569 -99.29 -11.20 67.96
C SER A 569 -98.87 -10.02 68.85
N SER A 570 -98.54 -10.28 70.13
CA SER A 570 -97.96 -9.34 71.09
C SER A 570 -96.45 -9.51 71.29
N ALA A 571 -95.75 -10.18 70.36
CA ALA A 571 -94.30 -10.40 70.34
C ALA A 571 -93.74 -11.14 71.58
N HIS A 572 -94.53 -12.02 72.20
CA HIS A 572 -94.04 -12.91 73.25
C HIS A 572 -93.72 -14.28 72.66
N SER A 573 -92.48 -14.75 72.82
CA SER A 573 -92.06 -16.07 72.34
C SER A 573 -92.71 -17.19 73.14
N LEU A 574 -93.54 -17.97 72.44
CA LEU A 574 -94.14 -19.20 72.94
C LEU A 574 -93.15 -20.36 72.89
N ILE A 575 -92.39 -20.46 71.79
CA ILE A 575 -91.38 -21.51 71.57
C ILE A 575 -90.20 -20.89 70.83
N ALA A 576 -88.98 -21.22 71.25
CA ALA A 576 -87.75 -20.88 70.55
C ALA A 576 -86.98 -22.16 70.22
N TRP A 577 -86.80 -22.43 68.94
CA TRP A 577 -85.83 -23.41 68.44
C TRP A 577 -84.53 -22.67 68.16
N VAL A 578 -83.64 -22.69 69.15
CA VAL A 578 -82.32 -22.07 69.06
C VAL A 578 -81.34 -23.10 68.53
N ASN A 579 -80.45 -22.71 67.62
CA ASN A 579 -79.49 -23.61 66.96
C ASN A 579 -80.18 -24.82 66.31
N SER A 580 -81.21 -24.58 65.49
CA SER A 580 -81.85 -25.65 64.72
C SER A 580 -80.77 -26.44 63.98
N THR A 581 -80.80 -27.77 64.07
CA THR A 581 -79.80 -28.65 63.44
C THR A 581 -80.35 -29.40 62.23
N ASP A 582 -81.55 -29.07 61.77
CA ASP A 582 -82.17 -29.70 60.60
C ASP A 582 -82.73 -28.61 59.70
N TYR A 583 -81.81 -27.91 59.03
CA TYR A 583 -82.14 -26.92 58.02
C TYR A 583 -81.30 -27.17 56.78
N SER A 584 -81.87 -26.81 55.64
CA SER A 584 -81.22 -26.78 54.35
C SER A 584 -81.40 -25.40 53.73
N GLY A 585 -80.81 -25.15 52.57
CA GLY A 585 -81.02 -23.91 51.83
C GLY A 585 -79.75 -23.42 51.18
N ASN A 586 -79.74 -22.13 50.85
CA ASN A 586 -78.67 -21.51 50.08
C ASN A 586 -78.18 -20.22 50.73
N ILE A 587 -76.92 -19.91 50.50
CA ILE A 587 -76.33 -18.59 50.72
C ILE A 587 -76.21 -17.90 49.38
N TYR A 588 -76.64 -16.64 49.33
CA TYR A 588 -76.57 -15.78 48.16
C TYR A 588 -75.68 -14.59 48.45
N VAL A 589 -74.94 -14.15 47.44
CA VAL A 589 -74.09 -12.96 47.49
C VAL A 589 -74.36 -12.12 46.25
N ALA A 590 -74.71 -10.86 46.47
CA ALA A 590 -74.91 -9.87 45.43
C ALA A 590 -74.20 -8.57 45.82
N ASP A 591 -74.13 -7.62 44.89
CA ASP A 591 -73.77 -6.25 45.25
C ASP A 591 -74.77 -5.69 46.27
N SER A 592 -74.32 -4.87 47.20
CA SER A 592 -75.19 -4.37 48.27
C SER A 592 -76.24 -3.38 47.79
N ASP A 593 -76.02 -2.74 46.65
CA ASP A 593 -76.96 -1.81 46.02
C ASP A 593 -77.75 -2.44 44.85
N SER A 594 -77.54 -3.74 44.57
CA SER A 594 -78.41 -4.54 43.69
C SER A 594 -79.81 -4.73 44.30
N VAL A 595 -80.85 -4.67 43.46
CA VAL A 595 -82.25 -4.88 43.85
C VAL A 595 -82.71 -6.25 43.34
N VAL A 596 -82.33 -7.30 44.07
CA VAL A 596 -82.56 -8.69 43.66
C VAL A 596 -83.99 -9.16 43.95
N ALA A 597 -84.75 -9.48 42.90
CA ALA A 597 -86.01 -10.21 42.96
C ALA A 597 -85.75 -11.74 42.99
N PHE A 598 -85.56 -12.30 44.19
CA PHE A 598 -85.22 -13.72 44.39
C PHE A 598 -86.20 -14.72 43.73
N SER A 599 -87.47 -14.36 43.56
CA SER A 599 -88.47 -15.20 42.88
C SER A 599 -88.29 -15.26 41.35
N SER A 600 -87.46 -14.39 40.80
CA SER A 600 -87.25 -14.17 39.36
C SER A 600 -85.83 -14.52 38.91
N LEU A 601 -85.07 -15.26 39.73
CA LEU A 601 -83.71 -15.66 39.36
C LEU A 601 -83.70 -16.72 38.26
N MET A 602 -82.71 -16.63 37.38
CA MET A 602 -82.43 -17.57 36.29
C MET A 602 -80.94 -17.94 36.29
N ALA A 603 -80.60 -19.13 35.79
CA ALA A 603 -79.20 -19.52 35.57
C ALA A 603 -78.50 -18.53 34.63
N LEU A 604 -77.27 -18.08 34.94
CA LEU A 604 -76.56 -17.05 34.15
C LEU A 604 -76.51 -17.36 32.65
N THR A 605 -76.34 -18.62 32.26
CA THR A 605 -76.24 -19.03 30.83
C THR A 605 -77.58 -19.41 30.19
N ARG A 606 -78.69 -18.94 30.76
CA ARG A 606 -80.04 -19.23 30.28
C ARG A 606 -80.80 -17.94 30.08
N ASN A 607 -81.37 -17.80 28.90
CA ASN A 607 -82.28 -16.71 28.59
C ASN A 607 -83.65 -16.93 29.28
N ALA A 608 -84.55 -15.94 29.22
CA ALA A 608 -85.87 -16.00 29.87
C ALA A 608 -86.75 -17.17 29.37
N SER A 609 -86.47 -17.72 28.18
CA SER A 609 -87.11 -18.91 27.61
C SER A 609 -86.40 -20.22 27.96
N ARG A 610 -85.38 -20.19 28.83
CA ARG A 610 -84.52 -21.31 29.25
C ARG A 610 -83.64 -21.90 28.13
N ASN A 611 -83.39 -21.14 27.06
CA ASN A 611 -82.43 -21.55 26.04
C ASN A 611 -81.01 -21.13 26.44
N LEU A 612 -80.01 -21.94 26.04
CA LEU A 612 -78.60 -21.69 26.31
C LEU A 612 -78.09 -20.45 25.56
N THR A 613 -77.36 -19.61 26.29
CA THR A 613 -76.66 -18.42 25.81
C THR A 613 -75.17 -18.54 26.15
N LEU A 614 -74.30 -18.25 25.17
CA LEU A 614 -72.86 -18.58 25.25
C LEU A 614 -71.98 -17.39 25.64
N ASN A 615 -72.49 -16.17 25.52
CA ASN A 615 -71.81 -14.90 25.74
C ASN A 615 -71.93 -14.39 27.19
N ASP A 616 -72.90 -14.88 27.97
CA ASP A 616 -73.30 -14.27 29.25
C ASP A 616 -72.16 -14.25 30.28
N THR A 617 -71.33 -15.30 30.31
CA THR A 617 -70.14 -15.33 31.19
C THR A 617 -69.04 -14.35 30.76
N TRP A 618 -68.94 -14.04 29.46
CA TRP A 618 -68.02 -13.04 28.93
C TRP A 618 -68.55 -11.61 29.10
N GLU A 619 -69.86 -11.42 29.01
CA GLU A 619 -70.52 -10.15 29.32
C GLU A 619 -70.40 -9.81 30.80
N LEU A 620 -70.51 -10.81 31.68
CA LEU A 620 -70.26 -10.62 33.10
C LEU A 620 -68.78 -10.28 33.38
N ASP A 621 -67.85 -10.88 32.62
CA ASP A 621 -66.44 -10.49 32.67
C ASP A 621 -66.23 -9.02 32.27
N ILE A 622 -66.94 -8.52 31.25
CA ILE A 622 -66.88 -7.09 30.86
C ILE A 622 -67.43 -6.22 31.98
N ALA A 623 -68.60 -6.57 32.51
CA ALA A 623 -69.28 -5.77 33.52
C ALA A 623 -68.51 -5.71 34.85
N LEU A 624 -67.77 -6.77 35.20
CA LEU A 624 -66.90 -6.83 36.38
C LEU A 624 -65.45 -6.40 36.09
N ASN A 625 -65.10 -6.00 34.86
CA ASN A 625 -63.74 -5.67 34.42
C ASN A 625 -62.72 -6.80 34.67
N LEU A 626 -63.09 -8.04 34.35
CA LEU A 626 -62.32 -9.27 34.52
C LEU A 626 -61.87 -9.90 33.19
N THR A 627 -62.25 -9.35 32.03
CA THR A 627 -62.03 -9.95 30.70
C THR A 627 -60.60 -10.45 30.44
N TYR A 628 -59.59 -9.76 30.96
CA TYR A 628 -58.17 -10.09 30.73
C TYR A 628 -57.53 -10.90 31.86
N TYR A 629 -58.30 -11.25 32.89
CA TYR A 629 -57.77 -11.89 34.08
C TYR A 629 -57.60 -13.40 33.82
N PRO A 630 -56.51 -14.03 34.31
CA PRO A 630 -56.32 -15.48 34.18
C PRO A 630 -57.47 -16.29 34.77
N ASP A 631 -58.08 -15.78 35.83
CA ASP A 631 -59.21 -16.33 36.57
C ASP A 631 -60.53 -15.60 36.27
N SER A 632 -60.72 -15.05 35.06
CA SER A 632 -62.00 -14.45 34.67
C SER A 632 -63.18 -15.42 34.85
N ILE A 633 -64.42 -14.91 34.98
CA ILE A 633 -65.64 -15.71 35.07
C ILE A 633 -65.72 -16.69 33.91
N ASN A 634 -65.56 -16.21 32.67
CA ASN A 634 -65.66 -17.05 31.48
C ASN A 634 -64.63 -18.18 31.53
N ARG A 635 -63.37 -17.90 31.87
CA ARG A 635 -62.32 -18.93 31.99
C ARG A 635 -62.53 -19.89 33.15
N THR A 636 -63.17 -19.41 34.21
CA THR A 636 -63.43 -20.17 35.43
C THR A 636 -64.59 -21.15 35.22
N TYR A 637 -65.71 -20.67 34.67
CA TYR A 637 -66.96 -21.42 34.54
C TYR A 637 -67.15 -22.12 33.19
N THR A 638 -66.42 -21.74 32.14
CA THR A 638 -66.57 -22.32 30.80
C THR A 638 -65.29 -22.93 30.23
N GLU A 639 -65.46 -23.89 29.33
CA GLU A 639 -64.41 -24.47 28.48
C GLU A 639 -64.92 -24.45 27.03
N ASN A 640 -64.18 -23.78 26.14
CA ASN A 640 -64.59 -23.55 24.74
C ASN A 640 -65.99 -22.91 24.60
N GLY A 641 -66.35 -22.00 25.52
CA GLY A 641 -67.64 -21.29 25.52
C GLY A 641 -68.82 -22.09 26.07
N ARG A 642 -68.60 -23.33 26.54
CA ARG A 642 -69.64 -24.15 27.20
C ARG A 642 -69.34 -24.28 28.69
N ILE A 643 -70.38 -24.28 29.53
CA ILE A 643 -70.24 -24.43 30.98
C ILE A 643 -69.55 -25.76 31.31
N LYS A 644 -68.58 -25.73 32.23
CA LYS A 644 -67.82 -26.93 32.64
C LYS A 644 -68.68 -27.91 33.42
N SER A 645 -69.55 -27.38 34.27
CA SER A 645 -70.41 -28.15 35.16
C SER A 645 -71.64 -27.32 35.51
N ASN A 646 -72.73 -28.00 35.85
CA ASN A 646 -73.97 -27.37 36.26
C ASN A 646 -74.62 -28.09 37.44
N GLU A 647 -75.51 -27.38 38.14
CA GLU A 647 -76.30 -27.95 39.24
C GLU A 647 -77.68 -27.29 39.30
N SER A 648 -78.61 -27.92 40.03
CA SER A 648 -79.92 -27.35 40.32
C SER A 648 -79.96 -26.75 41.73
N PHE A 649 -80.57 -25.58 41.86
CA PHE A 649 -80.77 -24.87 43.11
C PHE A 649 -82.27 -24.65 43.33
N LEU A 650 -82.76 -25.02 44.52
CA LEU A 650 -84.12 -24.68 44.95
C LEU A 650 -84.07 -23.31 45.61
N VAL A 651 -84.70 -22.32 45.00
CA VAL A 651 -84.70 -20.91 45.43
C VAL A 651 -86.15 -20.47 45.64
N TYR A 652 -86.56 -20.24 46.89
CA TYR A 652 -87.91 -19.86 47.31
C TYR A 652 -89.01 -20.71 46.63
N ALA A 653 -88.86 -22.04 46.73
CA ALA A 653 -89.71 -23.05 46.09
C ALA A 653 -89.68 -23.12 44.55
N SER A 654 -88.85 -22.31 43.88
CA SER A 654 -88.57 -22.41 42.45
C SER A 654 -87.32 -23.26 42.20
N ASN A 655 -87.42 -24.29 41.37
CA ASN A 655 -86.26 -25.12 41.02
C ASN A 655 -85.57 -24.56 39.77
N ILE A 656 -84.42 -23.92 39.97
CA ILE A 656 -83.58 -23.37 38.91
C ILE A 656 -82.57 -24.45 38.49
N THR A 657 -82.69 -24.95 37.27
CA THR A 657 -81.83 -26.00 36.72
C THR A 657 -80.72 -25.43 35.85
N GLU A 658 -79.66 -26.22 35.65
CA GLU A 658 -78.53 -25.89 34.75
C GLU A 658 -77.75 -24.61 35.14
N VAL A 659 -77.70 -24.31 36.44
CA VAL A 659 -76.90 -23.20 36.98
C VAL A 659 -75.42 -23.51 36.77
N PRO A 660 -74.64 -22.64 36.10
CA PRO A 660 -73.20 -22.87 35.93
C PRO A 660 -72.52 -22.85 37.29
N ILE A 661 -71.73 -23.88 37.60
CA ILE A 661 -71.05 -24.03 38.89
C ILE A 661 -69.56 -24.28 38.77
N VAL A 662 -68.83 -23.92 39.82
CA VAL A 662 -67.43 -24.33 40.06
C VAL A 662 -67.23 -24.66 41.54
N ASN A 663 -66.19 -25.44 41.83
CA ASN A 663 -65.74 -25.61 43.21
C ASN A 663 -65.33 -24.25 43.81
N SER A 664 -65.88 -23.94 44.98
CA SER A 664 -65.58 -22.70 45.70
C SER A 664 -64.07 -22.62 46.01
N THR A 665 -63.45 -23.75 46.36
CA THR A 665 -61.99 -23.89 46.50
C THR A 665 -61.51 -25.19 45.85
N ASN A 666 -60.59 -25.92 46.49
CA ASN A 666 -60.14 -27.25 46.07
C ASN A 666 -61.03 -28.38 46.63
N SER A 667 -62.02 -28.06 47.47
CA SER A 667 -63.02 -29.00 47.96
C SER A 667 -64.16 -29.18 46.96
N THR A 668 -64.67 -30.41 46.84
CA THR A 668 -65.90 -30.71 46.08
C THR A 668 -67.16 -30.56 46.91
N ASN A 669 -67.04 -30.28 48.22
CA ASN A 669 -68.17 -30.17 49.13
C ASN A 669 -68.94 -28.84 48.97
N PHE A 670 -68.29 -27.82 48.42
CA PHE A 670 -68.87 -26.49 48.25
C PHE A 670 -68.72 -26.03 46.81
N LEU A 671 -69.87 -25.72 46.22
CA LEU A 671 -70.01 -25.31 44.83
C LEU A 671 -70.57 -23.90 44.81
N THR A 672 -69.98 -23.04 43.99
CA THR A 672 -70.51 -21.71 43.73
C THR A 672 -71.14 -21.68 42.36
N GLY A 673 -72.42 -21.30 42.31
CA GLY A 673 -73.18 -21.07 41.09
C GLY A 673 -73.40 -19.58 40.82
N ILE A 674 -73.79 -19.25 39.59
CA ILE A 674 -74.13 -17.88 39.19
C ILE A 674 -75.55 -17.81 38.62
N LEU A 675 -76.34 -16.92 39.19
CA LEU A 675 -77.70 -16.57 38.80
C LEU A 675 -77.76 -15.10 38.38
N TRP A 676 -78.78 -14.74 37.61
CA TRP A 676 -79.12 -13.36 37.28
C TRP A 676 -80.61 -13.11 37.50
N ASP A 677 -80.97 -11.85 37.77
CA ASP A 677 -82.36 -11.42 37.90
C ASP A 677 -82.98 -11.13 36.54
N MET A 678 -83.92 -11.99 36.10
CA MET A 678 -84.58 -11.83 34.81
C MET A 678 -85.74 -10.82 34.83
N SER A 679 -86.05 -10.23 35.98
CA SER A 679 -87.11 -9.21 36.10
C SER A 679 -86.64 -7.79 35.78
N ASP A 680 -85.32 -7.59 35.69
CA ASP A 680 -84.71 -6.33 35.26
C ASP A 680 -84.95 -6.02 33.76
N ILE A 681 -84.96 -4.73 33.42
CA ILE A 681 -85.35 -4.24 32.09
C ILE A 681 -84.42 -4.77 30.98
N ASN A 682 -85.03 -5.26 29.88
CA ASN A 682 -84.49 -5.85 28.64
C ASN A 682 -84.60 -7.39 28.58
N ASN A 683 -85.84 -7.86 28.51
CA ASN A 683 -86.32 -9.21 28.78
C ASN A 683 -86.03 -10.25 27.67
N GLY A 684 -84.76 -10.60 27.50
CA GLY A 684 -84.37 -11.71 26.63
C GLY A 684 -83.39 -12.63 27.31
N GLU A 685 -82.19 -12.13 27.55
CA GLU A 685 -81.02 -12.83 28.09
C GLU A 685 -80.20 -11.86 28.93
N PHE A 686 -79.26 -12.39 29.72
CA PHE A 686 -78.30 -11.56 30.43
C PHE A 686 -77.42 -10.82 29.41
N ASN A 687 -77.20 -9.52 29.61
CA ASN A 687 -76.35 -8.71 28.74
C ASN A 687 -75.38 -7.80 29.53
N GLY A 688 -75.25 -8.07 30.82
CA GLY A 688 -74.43 -7.28 31.75
C GLY A 688 -75.19 -6.19 32.50
N SER A 689 -76.43 -5.86 32.14
CA SER A 689 -77.21 -4.78 32.79
C SER A 689 -78.20 -5.22 33.87
N GLN A 690 -78.31 -6.52 34.15
CA GLN A 690 -79.21 -7.09 35.15
C GLN A 690 -78.44 -7.47 36.42
N ASP A 691 -79.11 -7.50 37.57
CA ASP A 691 -78.49 -7.89 38.83
C ASP A 691 -78.01 -9.35 38.84
N VAL A 692 -76.83 -9.59 39.44
CA VAL A 692 -76.17 -10.90 39.46
C VAL A 692 -76.02 -11.40 40.88
N VAL A 693 -76.30 -12.69 41.07
CA VAL A 693 -76.27 -13.36 42.37
C VAL A 693 -75.38 -14.59 42.29
N PHE A 694 -74.38 -14.64 43.15
CA PHE A 694 -73.60 -15.85 43.40
C PHE A 694 -74.31 -16.67 44.46
N VAL A 695 -74.42 -17.99 44.25
CA VAL A 695 -75.17 -18.89 45.14
C VAL A 695 -74.31 -20.09 45.55
N THR A 696 -74.46 -20.54 46.80
CA THR A 696 -73.92 -21.84 47.24
C THR A 696 -74.94 -22.57 48.13
N LYS A 697 -74.94 -23.89 48.08
CA LYS A 697 -75.77 -24.72 48.97
C LYS A 697 -75.13 -24.78 50.35
N MET A 698 -75.96 -24.79 51.38
CA MET A 698 -75.52 -25.13 52.73
C MET A 698 -75.12 -26.60 52.77
N ASN A 699 -73.87 -26.87 53.14
CA ASN A 699 -73.35 -28.22 53.32
C ASN A 699 -72.62 -28.33 54.67
N ARG A 700 -73.40 -28.70 55.69
CA ARG A 700 -73.07 -28.50 57.10
C ARG A 700 -71.84 -29.28 57.55
N ASN A 701 -71.03 -28.65 58.41
CA ASN A 701 -69.83 -29.24 59.04
C ASN A 701 -68.97 -30.09 58.07
N ASN A 702 -68.81 -29.64 56.84
CA ASN A 702 -68.03 -30.34 55.83
C ASN A 702 -66.68 -29.66 55.62
N ALA A 703 -65.69 -30.45 55.21
CA ALA A 703 -64.35 -29.96 54.97
C ALA A 703 -64.32 -29.05 53.73
N GLY A 704 -63.88 -27.80 53.92
CA GLY A 704 -63.45 -26.89 52.87
C GLY A 704 -61.96 -26.55 53.01
N LEU A 705 -61.52 -25.50 52.33
CA LEU A 705 -60.10 -25.10 52.34
C LEU A 705 -59.59 -24.65 53.72
N TYR A 706 -60.44 -24.01 54.54
CA TYR A 706 -60.03 -23.37 55.80
C TYR A 706 -60.43 -24.14 57.06
N GLY A 707 -60.97 -25.35 56.92
CA GLY A 707 -61.48 -26.16 58.02
C GLY A 707 -62.86 -26.73 57.70
N ASN A 708 -63.63 -27.00 58.75
CA ASN A 708 -65.02 -27.43 58.62
C ASN A 708 -65.96 -26.26 58.90
N TYR A 709 -66.96 -26.09 58.06
CA TYR A 709 -67.99 -25.05 58.17
C TYR A 709 -69.25 -25.44 57.39
N ASP A 710 -70.29 -24.60 57.43
CA ASP A 710 -71.58 -24.88 56.79
C ASP A 710 -71.71 -24.37 55.36
N PHE A 711 -70.94 -23.35 54.96
CA PHE A 711 -70.87 -22.90 53.57
C PHE A 711 -69.50 -22.37 53.21
N GLU A 712 -69.19 -22.41 51.91
CA GLU A 712 -68.07 -21.72 51.29
C GLU A 712 -68.52 -21.19 49.95
N ILE A 713 -68.18 -19.94 49.64
CA ILE A 713 -68.54 -19.30 48.39
C ILE A 713 -67.38 -18.49 47.83
N LYS A 714 -67.17 -18.63 46.52
CA LYS A 714 -66.15 -17.91 45.75
C LYS A 714 -66.80 -16.75 45.00
N VAL A 715 -66.43 -15.52 45.34
CA VAL A 715 -67.08 -14.32 44.80
C VAL A 715 -66.04 -13.39 44.20
N PRO A 716 -66.23 -12.87 42.97
CA PRO A 716 -65.33 -11.90 42.38
C PRO A 716 -65.27 -10.63 43.23
N ALA A 717 -64.06 -10.14 43.49
CA ALA A 717 -63.79 -8.96 44.29
C ALA A 717 -64.48 -7.70 43.72
N ASN A 718 -64.62 -7.60 42.39
CA ASN A 718 -65.28 -6.49 41.71
C ASN A 718 -66.82 -6.55 41.74
N LEU A 719 -67.43 -7.62 42.28
CA LEU A 719 -68.90 -7.70 42.41
C LEU A 719 -69.47 -6.59 43.31
N ARG A 720 -68.69 -6.11 44.28
CA ARG A 720 -69.04 -5.02 45.21
C ARG A 720 -69.21 -3.62 44.58
N ARG A 721 -69.14 -3.55 43.25
CA ARG A 721 -69.18 -2.33 42.41
C ARG A 721 -69.97 -2.58 41.12
N TYR A 722 -70.77 -3.63 41.10
CA TYR A 722 -71.54 -4.06 39.96
C TYR A 722 -72.69 -3.08 39.68
N LEU A 723 -72.86 -2.73 38.40
CA LEU A 723 -73.91 -1.90 37.82
C LEU A 723 -74.19 -0.47 38.34
N VAL A 724 -73.63 -0.01 39.47
CA VAL A 724 -73.61 1.43 39.82
C VAL A 724 -72.31 1.81 40.53
N PRO A 725 -71.36 2.52 39.90
CA PRO A 725 -70.04 2.80 40.50
C PRO A 725 -70.02 3.71 41.75
N ASN A 726 -71.17 4.16 42.30
CA ASN A 726 -71.23 5.35 43.15
C ASN A 726 -72.13 5.31 44.40
N ALA A 727 -72.61 4.16 44.89
CA ALA A 727 -73.35 4.15 46.16
C ALA A 727 -72.58 3.46 47.31
N VAL A 728 -72.13 2.20 47.17
CA VAL A 728 -71.45 1.48 48.27
C VAL A 728 -70.47 0.39 47.77
N ASP A 729 -69.18 0.47 48.12
CA ASP A 729 -68.16 -0.56 47.81
C ASP A 729 -68.28 -1.78 48.77
N SER A 730 -69.38 -2.53 48.71
CA SER A 730 -69.67 -3.64 49.66
C SER A 730 -70.52 -4.77 49.07
N LEU A 731 -70.47 -5.97 49.67
CA LEU A 731 -71.31 -7.12 49.28
C LEU A 731 -72.39 -7.37 50.33
N SER A 732 -73.57 -7.79 49.89
CA SER A 732 -74.65 -8.26 50.75
C SER A 732 -74.79 -9.77 50.69
N PHE A 733 -74.87 -10.39 51.87
CA PHE A 733 -75.08 -11.83 52.03
C PHE A 733 -76.52 -12.09 52.45
N TYR A 734 -77.23 -12.88 51.67
CA TYR A 734 -78.58 -13.34 51.97
C TYR A 734 -78.55 -14.83 52.27
N ARG A 735 -79.45 -15.27 53.15
CA ARG A 735 -79.62 -16.68 53.48
C ARG A 735 -81.07 -17.08 53.28
N GLU A 736 -81.27 -18.23 52.66
CA GLU A 736 -82.55 -18.93 52.63
C GLU A 736 -82.42 -20.17 53.49
N ILE A 737 -83.34 -20.36 54.43
CA ILE A 737 -83.38 -21.50 55.33
C ILE A 737 -84.71 -22.22 55.08
N THR A 738 -84.63 -23.49 54.69
CA THR A 738 -85.78 -24.38 54.43
C THR A 738 -85.81 -25.57 55.35
#